data_AF-A0A0Q6W5U9-F1
#
_entry.id   AF-A0A0Q6W5U9-F1
#
_cell.length_a   1.000
_cell.length_b   1.000
_cell.length_c   1.000
_cell.angle_alpha   90.00
_cell.angle_beta   90.00
_cell.angle_gamma   90.00
#
_symmetry.space_group_name_H-M   'P 1'
#
loop_
_entity.id
_entity.type
_entity.pdbx_description
1 polymer ?
#
loop_
_entity_poly.entity_id
_entity_poly.type
_entity_poly.pdbx_seq_one_letter_code
_entity_poly.pdbx_strand_id
1 'polypeptide(L)'
;MRGRFSLPVIFLLLIIGSNGVLASPPEQRITLQGDAGGKRFDGIGVVDGGGATSVLLKDYPEPQRSQILDLIYKPRFGASVSALYVEIPGDGNSTQGSMLSHMHKRDDLNYSRGYMWWVMQEAKKRNPKLSLDATAWSAPGWLGDQGPVFAKQAGSDDKGDLNFFSRDTANYYVTWLQGLRQVYGLELDAIGIRNEKGVSYDFSKALRTTLTANGFKSTKIHAFDNWPDDWKFNFVKDMLTDKDLRDSIDIIGAHINPPASFTPASVRELAESLNKPIWNTEQHVYKAGYDGLISMVQGFNENFVRSGATKVVNWYGIAGLYTMTPYSGEKEAAIRANWPWSAHYQLNPVLWGYAHYGQFTEIGWTYLKGGSGDLTAGGTYVTLKSPASDYSIILETKDAKAPQQVRFEIGGGLSSNKLAVWRSNEKEHFVRQDDLEPVNGVVTLTLDPHAVYSLTTTRGQRKGGFDKIPEVKAFPFPYYETFEQYADPKQWGYLPRYFSDISGAFELTACPGGKGRCLRQMTPVPTISWGPDWQPYTIVGDDAWQDYEVSTDVYLQPGDTAAVMGRVNHVGTGFGVIPKGYFAQLDDSGQLRLVVIRGKADPKKLEGDAEQQALIKAQNDSSPGGEKVLATTQLAGIAPAQWHKLALRFSGSTITAVVDGKAVLSATDTLYGKGMAGLMAGASQNRVSTPYFDNVLINRLDGTLPKPATAIAGQRSVYPSSAQ
;
A
#
# COMPACT_ATOMS: atom_id res chain seq x y z
N MET A 1 42.84 57.87 -54.02
CA MET A 1 41.70 58.08 -54.95
C MET A 1 41.09 56.74 -55.30
N ARG A 2 39.78 56.75 -55.62
CA ARG A 2 38.87 55.63 -55.88
C ARG A 2 39.38 54.55 -56.88
N GLY A 3 38.81 53.35 -56.76
CA GLY A 3 38.59 52.40 -57.88
C GLY A 3 38.96 50.95 -57.55
N ARG A 4 38.03 50.11 -57.03
CA ARG A 4 37.30 49.05 -57.76
C ARG A 4 38.16 48.21 -58.72
N PHE A 5 38.23 46.90 -58.51
CA PHE A 5 37.73 45.83 -59.41
C PHE A 5 38.19 44.45 -58.89
N SER A 6 37.25 43.56 -58.54
CA SER A 6 37.40 42.10 -58.63
C SER A 6 36.03 41.45 -58.69
N LEU A 7 35.92 40.48 -59.61
CA LEU A 7 34.73 39.85 -60.19
C LEU A 7 33.81 39.11 -59.17
N PRO A 8 32.50 38.97 -59.48
CA PRO A 8 31.61 38.07 -58.76
C PRO A 8 31.68 36.65 -59.34
N VAL A 9 31.88 35.66 -58.47
CA VAL A 9 31.57 34.25 -58.79
C VAL A 9 30.11 34.03 -58.46
N ILE A 10 29.31 33.77 -59.50
CA ILE A 10 27.90 33.40 -59.39
C ILE A 10 27.84 31.96 -58.91
N PHE A 11 27.45 31.73 -57.66
CA PHE A 11 26.94 30.44 -57.20
C PHE A 11 25.41 30.50 -57.22
N LEU A 12 24.83 29.84 -58.22
CA LEU A 12 23.40 29.63 -58.36
C LEU A 12 22.98 28.58 -57.30
N LEU A 13 22.53 29.02 -56.13
CA LEU A 13 21.81 28.13 -55.21
C LEU A 13 20.40 27.92 -55.76
N LEU A 14 20.18 26.75 -56.37
CA LEU A 14 18.84 26.25 -56.64
C LEU A 14 18.10 26.12 -55.31
N ILE A 15 17.13 27.00 -55.07
CA ILE A 15 16.07 26.77 -54.09
C ILE A 15 15.16 25.70 -54.70
N ILE A 16 15.46 24.42 -54.42
CA ILE A 16 14.47 23.37 -54.56
C ILE A 16 13.52 23.55 -53.38
N GLY A 17 12.42 24.27 -53.61
CA GLY A 17 11.27 24.25 -52.73
C GLY A 17 10.70 22.84 -52.73
N SER A 18 11.15 22.02 -51.78
CA SER A 18 10.42 20.82 -51.40
C SER A 18 9.13 21.28 -50.72
N ASN A 19 8.07 21.45 -51.52
CA ASN A 19 6.70 21.27 -51.06
C ASN A 19 6.56 19.80 -50.64
N GLY A 20 7.17 19.44 -49.51
CA GLY A 20 6.80 18.26 -48.77
C GLY A 20 5.37 18.49 -48.32
N VAL A 21 4.41 17.96 -49.08
CA VAL A 21 3.08 17.69 -48.56
C VAL A 21 3.32 16.82 -47.32
N LEU A 22 3.24 17.41 -46.13
CA LEU A 22 3.18 16.65 -44.89
C LEU A 22 1.97 15.74 -45.06
N ALA A 23 2.21 14.46 -45.34
CA ALA A 23 1.15 13.48 -45.44
C ALA A 23 0.36 13.54 -44.14
N SER A 24 -0.94 13.82 -44.23
CA SER A 24 -1.81 13.81 -43.05
C SER A 24 -1.63 12.46 -42.33
N PRO A 25 -1.44 12.46 -41.00
CA PRO A 25 -1.28 11.22 -40.26
C PRO A 25 -2.46 10.28 -40.58
N PRO A 26 -2.23 8.96 -40.72
CA PRO A 26 -3.29 8.02 -41.03
C PRO A 26 -4.43 8.14 -40.00
N GLU A 27 -5.66 8.29 -40.51
CA GLU A 27 -6.86 8.44 -39.68
C GLU A 27 -7.43 7.07 -39.31
N GLN A 28 -7.54 6.79 -38.02
CA GLN A 28 -8.31 5.66 -37.51
C GLN A 28 -9.75 6.07 -37.24
N ARG A 29 -10.70 5.36 -37.84
CA ARG A 29 -12.13 5.53 -37.55
C ARG A 29 -12.57 4.62 -36.40
N ILE A 30 -13.30 5.20 -35.44
CA ILE A 30 -13.89 4.48 -34.30
C ILE A 30 -15.36 4.85 -34.21
N THR A 31 -16.25 3.85 -34.27
CA THR A 31 -17.70 4.06 -34.17
C THR A 31 -18.18 3.74 -32.75
N LEU A 32 -18.83 4.71 -32.10
CA LEU A 32 -19.36 4.61 -30.75
C LEU A 32 -20.89 4.57 -30.79
N GLN A 33 -21.49 3.46 -30.36
CA GLN A 33 -22.95 3.27 -30.34
C GLN A 33 -23.45 3.13 -28.91
N GLY A 34 -24.16 4.13 -28.39
CA GLY A 34 -24.60 4.20 -26.98
C GLY A 34 -25.60 3.12 -26.53
N ASP A 35 -26.18 2.38 -27.47
CA ASP A 35 -27.11 1.27 -27.30
C ASP A 35 -26.45 -0.11 -27.49
N ALA A 36 -25.14 -0.17 -27.75
CA ALA A 36 -24.41 -1.43 -27.95
C ALA A 36 -24.27 -2.31 -26.70
N GLY A 37 -24.64 -1.79 -25.52
CA GLY A 37 -24.42 -2.44 -24.22
C GLY A 37 -22.94 -2.56 -23.86
N GLY A 38 -22.62 -3.49 -22.96
CA GLY A 38 -21.24 -3.78 -22.55
C GLY A 38 -21.11 -4.16 -21.08
N LYS A 39 -19.89 -4.16 -20.56
CA LYS A 39 -19.60 -4.57 -19.17
C LYS A 39 -19.71 -3.38 -18.23
N ARG A 40 -20.29 -3.59 -17.05
CA ARG A 40 -20.32 -2.58 -15.98
C ARG A 40 -18.88 -2.24 -15.54
N PHE A 41 -18.60 -0.97 -15.29
CA PHE A 41 -17.39 -0.49 -14.64
C PHE A 41 -17.56 -0.55 -13.12
N ASP A 42 -16.65 -1.27 -12.47
CA ASP A 42 -16.67 -1.57 -11.04
C ASP A 42 -15.64 -0.75 -10.25
N GLY A 43 -14.72 -0.05 -10.94
CA GLY A 43 -13.92 1.02 -10.38
C GLY A 43 -12.42 0.95 -10.66
N ILE A 44 -11.76 2.10 -10.63
CA ILE A 44 -10.31 2.24 -10.48
C ILE A 44 -10.00 2.71 -9.06
N GLY A 45 -8.99 2.11 -8.44
CA GLY A 45 -8.67 2.36 -7.03
C GLY A 45 -7.23 2.13 -6.59
N VAL A 46 -7.08 2.18 -5.28
CA VAL A 46 -5.81 1.99 -4.56
C VAL A 46 -5.99 0.93 -3.48
N VAL A 47 -4.90 0.26 -3.14
CA VAL A 47 -4.77 -0.52 -1.91
C VAL A 47 -4.26 0.35 -0.78
N ASP A 48 -4.80 0.18 0.42
CA ASP A 48 -4.23 0.68 1.69
C ASP A 48 -4.09 -0.51 2.66
N GLY A 49 -2.85 -0.79 3.08
CA GLY A 49 -2.44 -2.09 3.57
C GLY A 49 -1.57 -2.84 2.56
N GLY A 50 -1.55 -4.17 2.65
CA GLY A 50 -0.46 -4.96 2.08
C GLY A 50 0.86 -4.50 2.68
N GLY A 51 0.86 -4.26 3.99
CA GLY A 51 2.02 -3.86 4.79
C GLY A 51 2.01 -2.41 5.30
N ALA A 52 1.09 -2.05 6.21
CA ALA A 52 1.16 -0.81 6.99
C ALA A 52 1.43 0.50 6.20
N THR A 53 0.94 0.59 4.95
CA THR A 53 1.38 1.60 3.98
C THR A 53 1.04 3.04 4.37
N SER A 54 0.05 3.22 5.25
CA SER A 54 -0.42 4.53 5.75
C SER A 54 -0.18 4.75 7.26
N VAL A 55 0.71 4.00 7.92
CA VAL A 55 0.90 4.07 9.39
C VAL A 55 1.24 5.47 9.94
N LEU A 56 2.06 6.24 9.23
CA LEU A 56 2.44 7.61 9.56
C LEU A 56 1.42 8.66 9.09
N LEU A 57 0.48 8.31 8.20
CA LEU A 57 -0.55 9.25 7.73
C LEU A 57 -1.44 9.72 8.87
N LYS A 58 -1.75 8.83 9.82
CA LYS A 58 -2.56 9.13 11.00
C LYS A 58 -1.98 10.30 11.82
N ASP A 59 -0.66 10.44 11.77
CA ASP A 59 0.12 11.39 12.55
C ASP A 59 0.31 12.74 11.83
N TYR A 60 -0.22 12.97 10.63
CA TYR A 60 -0.14 14.29 10.01
C TYR A 60 -0.96 15.34 10.77
N PRO A 61 -0.48 16.59 10.88
CA PRO A 61 -1.29 17.69 11.34
C PRO A 61 -2.29 18.15 10.27
N GLU A 62 -3.35 18.80 10.73
CA GLU A 62 -4.23 19.58 9.86
C GLU A 62 -3.57 20.93 9.49
N PRO A 63 -3.74 21.41 8.25
CA PRO A 63 -4.65 20.88 7.21
C PRO A 63 -4.05 19.75 6.35
N GLN A 64 -2.76 19.42 6.46
CA GLN A 64 -2.08 18.54 5.51
C GLN A 64 -2.66 17.12 5.48
N ARG A 65 -3.08 16.59 6.63
CA ARG A 65 -3.77 15.29 6.69
C ARG A 65 -5.05 15.28 5.84
N SER A 66 -5.92 16.27 6.00
CA SER A 66 -7.13 16.39 5.19
C SER A 66 -6.83 16.68 3.71
N GLN A 67 -5.78 17.44 3.41
CA GLN A 67 -5.34 17.73 2.04
C GLN A 67 -4.93 16.46 1.29
N ILE A 68 -4.12 15.60 1.92
CA ILE A 68 -3.70 14.31 1.34
C ILE A 68 -4.94 13.45 1.04
N LEU A 69 -5.86 13.34 1.98
CA LEU A 69 -7.11 12.57 1.81
C LEU A 69 -8.02 13.17 0.72
N ASP A 70 -8.08 14.50 0.59
CA ASP A 70 -8.82 15.19 -0.47
C ASP A 70 -8.22 14.89 -1.85
N LEU A 71 -6.89 14.84 -1.97
CA LEU A 71 -6.22 14.54 -3.22
C LEU A 71 -6.46 13.10 -3.68
N ILE A 72 -6.62 12.13 -2.77
CA ILE A 72 -6.92 10.75 -3.15
C ILE A 72 -8.43 10.55 -3.40
N TYR A 73 -9.26 10.88 -2.41
CA TYR A 73 -10.65 10.40 -2.37
C TYR A 73 -11.68 11.42 -2.85
N LYS A 74 -11.42 12.73 -2.78
CA LYS A 74 -12.45 13.74 -3.11
C LYS A 74 -12.81 13.68 -4.59
N PRO A 75 -14.10 13.53 -4.95
CA PRO A 75 -14.53 13.53 -6.34
C PRO A 75 -14.12 14.81 -7.07
N ARG A 76 -13.73 14.65 -8.34
CA ARG A 76 -13.33 15.74 -9.23
C ARG A 76 -12.32 16.68 -8.56
N PHE A 77 -11.22 16.18 -8.00
CA PHE A 77 -10.18 17.03 -7.39
C PHE A 77 -8.76 16.55 -7.73
N GLY A 78 -8.29 15.49 -7.07
CA GLY A 78 -7.01 14.86 -7.40
C GLY A 78 -7.23 13.56 -8.17
N ALA A 79 -6.71 12.45 -7.63
CA ALA A 79 -6.90 11.10 -8.14
C ALA A 79 -8.38 10.73 -8.25
N SER A 80 -9.19 11.14 -7.27
CA SER A 80 -10.64 10.89 -7.21
C SER A 80 -10.98 9.42 -7.42
N VAL A 81 -10.24 8.54 -6.74
CA VAL A 81 -10.40 7.09 -6.88
C VAL A 81 -11.83 6.67 -6.58
N SER A 82 -12.28 5.62 -7.26
CA SER A 82 -13.63 5.07 -7.12
C SER A 82 -13.67 3.78 -6.30
N ALA A 83 -12.53 3.19 -5.97
CA ALA A 83 -12.42 2.00 -5.15
C ALA A 83 -11.29 2.14 -4.12
N LEU A 84 -11.50 1.59 -2.92
CA LEU A 84 -10.48 1.41 -1.89
C LEU A 84 -10.52 -0.04 -1.43
N TYR A 85 -9.42 -0.74 -1.65
CA TYR A 85 -9.20 -2.10 -1.18
C TYR A 85 -8.29 -2.04 0.06
N VAL A 86 -8.72 -2.62 1.18
CA VAL A 86 -7.98 -2.52 2.45
C VAL A 86 -7.50 -3.86 2.97
N GLU A 87 -6.38 -3.84 3.67
CA GLU A 87 -5.99 -4.97 4.51
C GLU A 87 -6.90 -5.08 5.74
N ILE A 88 -7.34 -6.31 6.05
CA ILE A 88 -7.85 -6.69 7.36
C ILE A 88 -6.61 -6.91 8.26
N PRO A 89 -6.33 -6.01 9.22
CA PRO A 89 -5.11 -6.06 10.02
C PRO A 89 -4.95 -7.36 10.79
N GLY A 90 -3.77 -7.99 10.74
CA GLY A 90 -3.58 -9.36 11.23
C GLY A 90 -2.38 -9.60 12.15
N ASP A 91 -1.80 -8.56 12.75
CA ASP A 91 -0.59 -8.57 13.61
C ASP A 91 0.72 -9.02 12.95
N GLY A 92 0.66 -9.79 11.86
CA GLY A 92 1.82 -10.20 11.09
C GLY A 92 2.21 -9.17 10.03
N ASN A 93 3.47 -9.21 9.60
CA ASN A 93 3.92 -8.36 8.51
C ASN A 93 3.30 -8.76 7.17
N SER A 94 2.93 -7.77 6.36
CA SER A 94 2.33 -7.96 5.05
C SER A 94 2.99 -7.18 3.91
N THR A 95 4.17 -6.57 4.16
CA THR A 95 5.24 -6.15 3.22
C THR A 95 6.16 -5.12 3.89
N GLN A 96 5.65 -3.94 4.25
CA GLN A 96 6.43 -2.88 4.91
C GLN A 96 6.25 -2.81 6.43
N GLY A 97 5.20 -3.42 6.96
CA GLY A 97 4.96 -3.48 8.40
C GLY A 97 3.79 -4.39 8.78
N SER A 98 3.57 -4.54 10.08
CA SER A 98 2.40 -5.20 10.65
C SER A 98 1.32 -4.20 11.06
N MET A 99 0.09 -4.68 11.20
CA MET A 99 -1.06 -3.85 11.54
C MET A 99 -1.90 -4.52 12.63
N LEU A 100 -2.37 -3.74 13.61
CA LEU A 100 -3.06 -4.22 14.81
C LEU A 100 -4.42 -4.86 14.49
N SER A 101 -4.54 -6.16 14.74
CA SER A 101 -5.77 -6.95 14.57
C SER A 101 -6.86 -6.55 15.54
N HIS A 102 -8.13 -6.63 15.11
CA HIS A 102 -9.28 -6.50 16.01
C HIS A 102 -9.36 -7.64 17.05
N MET A 103 -8.60 -8.73 16.85
CA MET A 103 -8.51 -9.87 17.77
C MET A 103 -7.08 -10.43 17.77
N HIS A 104 -6.24 -10.04 18.73
CA HIS A 104 -4.90 -10.65 18.90
C HIS A 104 -4.98 -12.09 19.39
N LYS A 105 -6.08 -12.44 20.08
CA LYS A 105 -6.40 -13.75 20.65
C LYS A 105 -7.89 -14.04 20.45
N ARG A 106 -8.30 -15.29 20.63
CA ARG A 106 -9.68 -15.74 20.43
C ARG A 106 -10.72 -14.99 21.27
N ASP A 107 -10.36 -14.61 22.49
CA ASP A 107 -11.21 -13.94 23.48
C ASP A 107 -10.98 -12.41 23.55
N ASP A 108 -10.15 -11.88 22.65
CA ASP A 108 -9.84 -10.46 22.53
C ASP A 108 -10.69 -9.82 21.41
N LEU A 109 -11.26 -8.65 21.67
CA LEU A 109 -12.03 -7.90 20.67
C LEU A 109 -11.90 -6.39 20.86
N ASN A 110 -11.38 -5.69 19.85
CA ASN A 110 -11.27 -4.24 19.86
C ASN A 110 -11.38 -3.63 18.46
N TYR A 111 -12.46 -2.91 18.22
CA TYR A 111 -12.70 -2.24 16.94
C TYR A 111 -12.04 -0.87 16.79
N SER A 112 -11.26 -0.41 17.77
CA SER A 112 -10.61 0.90 17.75
C SER A 112 -9.09 0.81 17.63
N ARG A 113 -8.57 -0.33 17.20
CA ARG A 113 -7.14 -0.52 16.93
C ARG A 113 -6.74 -0.01 15.55
N GLY A 114 -5.52 0.49 15.47
CA GLY A 114 -4.91 0.97 14.24
C GLY A 114 -5.64 2.19 13.65
N TYR A 115 -5.54 2.34 12.33
CA TYR A 115 -6.03 3.51 11.60
C TYR A 115 -6.97 3.16 10.45
N MET A 116 -7.15 1.87 10.11
CA MET A 116 -7.92 1.47 8.93
C MET A 116 -9.40 1.81 9.02
N TRP A 117 -9.99 1.74 10.21
CA TRP A 117 -11.37 2.18 10.40
C TRP A 117 -11.54 3.67 10.07
N TRP A 118 -10.58 4.49 10.50
CA TRP A 118 -10.56 5.93 10.24
C TRP A 118 -10.33 6.22 8.75
N VAL A 119 -9.39 5.53 8.10
CA VAL A 119 -9.15 5.68 6.64
C VAL A 119 -10.43 5.39 5.84
N MET A 120 -11.12 4.29 6.13
CA MET A 120 -12.36 3.94 5.44
C MET A 120 -13.47 4.99 5.66
N GLN A 121 -13.61 5.51 6.89
CA GLN A 121 -14.56 6.59 7.19
C GLN A 121 -14.23 7.87 6.43
N GLU A 122 -12.96 8.29 6.42
CA GLU A 122 -12.53 9.51 5.74
C GLU A 122 -12.65 9.39 4.21
N ALA A 123 -12.43 8.20 3.65
CA ALA A 123 -12.66 7.89 2.24
C ALA A 123 -14.16 8.02 1.88
N LYS A 124 -15.05 7.32 2.62
CA LYS A 124 -16.51 7.36 2.37
C LYS A 124 -17.13 8.72 2.63
N LYS A 125 -16.61 9.48 3.60
CA LYS A 125 -17.03 10.86 3.86
C LYS A 125 -16.77 11.79 2.68
N ARG A 126 -15.64 11.59 1.96
CA ARG A 126 -15.29 12.37 0.76
C ARG A 126 -15.98 11.86 -0.49
N ASN A 127 -16.07 10.54 -0.64
CA ASN A 127 -16.70 9.89 -1.78
C ASN A 127 -17.67 8.78 -1.30
N PRO A 128 -18.94 9.10 -1.05
CA PRO A 128 -19.93 8.10 -0.62
C PRO A 128 -20.17 6.97 -1.64
N LYS A 129 -19.88 7.23 -2.93
CA LYS A 129 -20.04 6.27 -4.03
C LYS A 129 -18.84 5.33 -4.22
N LEU A 130 -17.70 5.61 -3.57
CA LEU A 130 -16.52 4.76 -3.66
C LEU A 130 -16.83 3.35 -3.16
N SER A 131 -16.36 2.30 -3.84
CA SER A 131 -16.49 0.92 -3.35
C SER A 131 -15.46 0.61 -2.27
N LEU A 132 -15.88 -0.17 -1.27
CA LEU A 132 -15.02 -0.69 -0.21
C LEU A 132 -14.93 -2.20 -0.25
N ASP A 133 -13.72 -2.70 -0.13
CA ASP A 133 -13.44 -4.12 -0.12
C ASP A 133 -12.20 -4.40 0.72
N ALA A 134 -12.05 -5.63 1.19
CA ALA A 134 -10.95 -5.98 2.09
C ALA A 134 -10.52 -7.44 1.96
N THR A 135 -9.28 -7.75 2.32
CA THR A 135 -8.83 -9.13 2.59
C THR A 135 -7.72 -9.15 3.63
N ALA A 136 -7.42 -10.32 4.19
CA ALA A 136 -6.22 -10.51 5.01
C ALA A 136 -5.01 -10.90 4.15
N TRP A 137 -3.87 -10.28 4.43
CA TRP A 137 -2.55 -10.76 4.01
C TRP A 137 -2.00 -11.72 5.06
N SER A 138 -1.83 -11.20 6.27
CA SER A 138 -1.44 -11.90 7.50
C SER A 138 -2.64 -12.07 8.43
N ALA A 139 -2.52 -12.94 9.43
CA ALA A 139 -3.55 -13.11 10.44
C ALA A 139 -3.00 -13.53 11.82
N PRO A 140 -3.77 -13.34 12.90
CA PRO A 140 -3.37 -13.78 14.24
C PRO A 140 -3.11 -15.29 14.30
N GLY A 141 -2.12 -15.71 15.09
CA GLY A 141 -1.66 -17.10 15.17
C GLY A 141 -2.64 -18.11 15.78
N TRP A 142 -3.72 -17.64 16.43
CA TRP A 142 -4.71 -18.52 17.05
C TRP A 142 -5.73 -19.08 16.06
N LEU A 143 -5.87 -18.47 14.87
CA LEU A 143 -6.85 -18.92 13.88
C LEU A 143 -6.51 -20.34 13.42
N GLY A 144 -7.50 -21.23 13.45
CA GLY A 144 -7.36 -22.63 13.06
C GLY A 144 -7.00 -23.59 14.20
N ASP A 145 -6.87 -23.10 15.44
CA ASP A 145 -6.54 -23.97 16.60
C ASP A 145 -7.74 -24.78 17.15
N GLN A 146 -9.00 -24.38 16.86
CA GLN A 146 -10.21 -25.04 17.39
C GLN A 146 -11.30 -25.29 16.33
N GLY A 147 -11.28 -24.59 15.20
CA GLY A 147 -12.22 -24.78 14.09
C GLY A 147 -11.72 -25.78 13.04
N PRO A 148 -12.61 -26.40 12.25
CA PRO A 148 -12.20 -27.20 11.10
C PRO A 148 -11.28 -26.40 10.16
N VAL A 149 -10.16 -27.01 9.80
CA VAL A 149 -9.21 -26.53 8.79
C VAL A 149 -9.54 -27.19 7.46
N PHE A 150 -9.62 -26.38 6.41
CA PHE A 150 -9.97 -26.77 5.05
C PHE A 150 -8.72 -26.96 4.20
N ALA A 151 -8.76 -27.94 3.31
CA ALA A 151 -7.65 -28.23 2.42
C ALA A 151 -7.43 -27.10 1.39
N LYS A 152 -6.20 -27.01 0.89
CA LYS A 152 -5.84 -26.20 -0.27
C LYS A 152 -5.88 -27.06 -1.55
N GLN A 153 -6.33 -26.46 -2.64
CA GLN A 153 -6.24 -27.06 -3.99
C GLN A 153 -4.97 -26.65 -4.74
N ALA A 154 -4.44 -25.44 -4.48
CA ALA A 154 -3.26 -24.92 -5.16
C ALA A 154 -2.49 -23.88 -4.31
N GLY A 155 -1.25 -23.60 -4.73
CA GLY A 155 -0.28 -22.71 -4.05
C GLY A 155 0.72 -23.49 -3.18
N SER A 156 2.01 -23.12 -3.21
CA SER A 156 3.09 -23.84 -2.51
C SER A 156 3.07 -23.71 -0.98
N ASP A 157 3.77 -24.63 -0.29
CA ASP A 157 3.76 -24.77 1.17
C ASP A 157 4.83 -23.95 1.92
N ASP A 158 5.64 -23.11 1.26
CA ASP A 158 6.60 -22.26 1.98
C ASP A 158 6.04 -20.87 2.34
N LYS A 159 4.74 -20.67 2.13
CA LYS A 159 4.01 -19.43 2.37
C LYS A 159 2.52 -19.73 2.50
N GLY A 160 2.07 -20.36 3.57
CA GLY A 160 0.64 -20.52 3.82
C GLY A 160 0.36 -21.51 4.91
N ASP A 161 0.31 -21.02 6.15
CA ASP A 161 -0.25 -21.82 7.23
C ASP A 161 -1.68 -22.24 6.84
N LEU A 162 -1.90 -23.55 6.73
CA LEU A 162 -3.20 -24.17 6.45
C LEU A 162 -4.24 -23.71 7.47
N ASN A 163 -3.82 -23.38 8.70
CA ASN A 163 -4.69 -22.94 9.79
C ASN A 163 -5.49 -21.67 9.45
N PHE A 164 -5.01 -20.85 8.51
CA PHE A 164 -5.79 -19.72 8.00
C PHE A 164 -7.09 -20.18 7.34
N PHE A 165 -7.05 -21.24 6.53
CA PHE A 165 -8.23 -21.71 5.82
C PHE A 165 -9.09 -22.51 6.78
N SER A 166 -9.71 -21.85 7.75
CA SER A 166 -10.45 -22.50 8.83
C SER A 166 -11.78 -21.83 9.13
N ARG A 167 -12.64 -22.52 9.86
CA ARG A 167 -13.89 -21.94 10.37
C ARG A 167 -13.64 -20.74 11.27
N ASP A 168 -12.52 -20.71 11.99
CA ASP A 168 -12.13 -19.59 12.85
C ASP A 168 -11.91 -18.32 12.04
N THR A 169 -11.21 -18.40 10.92
CA THR A 169 -10.98 -17.25 10.04
C THR A 169 -12.28 -16.72 9.44
N ALA A 170 -13.21 -17.60 9.07
CA ALA A 170 -14.52 -17.15 8.58
C ALA A 170 -15.32 -16.37 9.65
N ASN A 171 -15.23 -16.78 10.92
CA ASN A 171 -15.84 -16.07 12.04
C ASN A 171 -15.09 -14.77 12.36
N TYR A 172 -13.76 -14.78 12.26
CA TYR A 172 -12.90 -13.60 12.43
C TYR A 172 -13.23 -12.50 11.40
N TYR A 173 -13.42 -12.86 10.12
CA TYR A 173 -13.89 -11.95 9.08
C TYR A 173 -15.27 -11.37 9.39
N VAL A 174 -16.23 -12.22 9.79
CA VAL A 174 -17.56 -11.74 10.19
C VAL A 174 -17.48 -10.78 11.37
N THR A 175 -16.63 -11.07 12.36
CA THR A 175 -16.44 -10.21 13.54
C THR A 175 -15.88 -8.84 13.14
N TRP A 176 -14.95 -8.79 12.19
CA TRP A 176 -14.44 -7.53 11.63
C TRP A 176 -15.54 -6.72 10.93
N LEU A 177 -16.33 -7.39 10.08
CA LEU A 177 -17.46 -6.77 9.36
C LEU A 177 -18.55 -6.25 10.31
N GLN A 178 -18.81 -6.97 11.41
CA GLN A 178 -19.72 -6.51 12.46
C GLN A 178 -19.21 -5.22 13.11
N GLY A 179 -17.92 -5.13 13.41
CA GLY A 179 -17.29 -3.88 13.89
C GLY A 179 -17.46 -2.73 12.90
N LEU A 180 -17.17 -2.98 11.63
CA LEU A 180 -17.32 -2.00 10.55
C LEU A 180 -18.77 -1.45 10.48
N ARG A 181 -19.75 -2.35 10.52
CA ARG A 181 -21.18 -2.00 10.46
C ARG A 181 -21.64 -1.27 11.71
N GLN A 182 -21.40 -1.85 12.89
CA GLN A 182 -22.00 -1.42 14.15
C GLN A 182 -21.33 -0.17 14.74
N VAL A 183 -20.00 -0.06 14.62
CA VAL A 183 -19.23 1.05 15.22
C VAL A 183 -19.08 2.20 14.23
N TYR A 184 -18.90 1.88 12.94
CA TYR A 184 -18.51 2.87 11.94
C TYR A 184 -19.60 3.17 10.90
N GLY A 185 -20.70 2.40 10.89
CA GLY A 185 -21.81 2.59 9.95
C GLY A 185 -21.43 2.31 8.50
N LEU A 186 -20.40 1.49 8.28
CA LEU A 186 -19.87 1.16 6.96
C LEU A 186 -20.15 -0.31 6.61
N GLU A 187 -20.28 -0.58 5.31
CA GLU A 187 -20.43 -1.92 4.75
C GLU A 187 -19.38 -2.12 3.67
N LEU A 188 -18.89 -3.35 3.52
CA LEU A 188 -18.09 -3.73 2.36
C LEU A 188 -18.99 -4.13 1.19
N ASP A 189 -18.59 -3.72 -0.01
CA ASP A 189 -19.13 -4.21 -1.27
C ASP A 189 -18.65 -5.65 -1.55
N ALA A 190 -17.40 -5.97 -1.20
CA ALA A 190 -16.83 -7.30 -1.35
C ALA A 190 -15.76 -7.64 -0.29
N ILE A 191 -15.49 -8.91 -0.09
CA ILE A 191 -14.40 -9.42 0.76
C ILE A 191 -13.62 -10.51 0.00
N GLY A 192 -12.30 -10.47 0.12
CA GLY A 192 -11.38 -11.42 -0.51
C GLY A 192 -11.09 -12.62 0.38
N ILE A 193 -10.63 -13.72 -0.22
CA ILE A 193 -10.29 -14.93 0.52
C ILE A 193 -9.03 -14.72 1.37
N ARG A 194 -7.88 -14.56 0.71
CA ARG A 194 -6.56 -14.28 1.31
C ARG A 194 -5.62 -13.84 0.20
N ASN A 195 -4.88 -12.76 0.40
CA ASN A 195 -3.95 -12.28 -0.63
C ASN A 195 -2.80 -13.27 -0.87
N GLU A 196 -2.59 -13.70 -2.13
CA GLU A 196 -1.43 -14.47 -2.63
C GLU A 196 -1.08 -15.79 -1.91
N LYS A 197 -2.08 -16.48 -1.34
CA LYS A 197 -1.84 -17.62 -0.45
C LYS A 197 -2.51 -18.92 -0.89
N GLY A 198 -2.88 -18.99 -2.15
CA GLY A 198 -3.40 -20.20 -2.77
C GLY A 198 -4.93 -20.24 -2.81
N VAL A 199 -5.45 -21.45 -2.93
CA VAL A 199 -6.86 -21.71 -3.24
C VAL A 199 -7.43 -22.69 -2.23
N SER A 200 -8.56 -22.35 -1.61
CA SER A 200 -9.33 -23.27 -0.76
C SER A 200 -10.84 -23.15 -1.05
N TYR A 201 -11.39 -24.14 -1.76
CA TYR A 201 -12.80 -24.19 -2.17
C TYR A 201 -13.73 -24.31 -0.97
N ASP A 202 -13.42 -25.20 -0.03
CA ASP A 202 -14.27 -25.42 1.13
C ASP A 202 -14.24 -24.22 2.09
N PHE A 203 -13.12 -23.51 2.18
CA PHE A 203 -13.10 -22.22 2.88
C PHE A 203 -13.99 -21.18 2.20
N SER A 204 -13.97 -21.06 0.86
CA SER A 204 -14.87 -20.15 0.13
C SER A 204 -16.34 -20.44 0.41
N LYS A 205 -16.74 -21.73 0.34
CA LYS A 205 -18.10 -22.19 0.66
C LYS A 205 -18.45 -21.90 2.13
N ALA A 206 -17.53 -22.17 3.05
CA ALA A 206 -17.71 -21.91 4.47
C ALA A 206 -17.87 -20.40 4.74
N LEU A 207 -17.05 -19.55 4.14
CA LEU A 207 -17.11 -18.10 4.26
C LEU A 207 -18.46 -17.56 3.77
N ARG A 208 -18.92 -17.96 2.57
CA ARG A 208 -20.25 -17.57 2.05
C ARG A 208 -21.36 -17.95 3.03
N THR A 209 -21.31 -19.17 3.57
CA THR A 209 -22.28 -19.65 4.55
C THR A 209 -22.24 -18.81 5.84
N THR A 210 -21.05 -18.54 6.38
CA THR A 210 -20.89 -17.72 7.60
C THR A 210 -21.38 -16.29 7.38
N LEU A 211 -21.02 -15.65 6.26
CA LEU A 211 -21.48 -14.30 5.92
C LEU A 211 -23.01 -14.23 5.85
N THR A 212 -23.64 -15.19 5.15
CA THR A 212 -25.10 -15.23 4.99
C THR A 212 -25.80 -15.40 6.33
N ALA A 213 -25.32 -16.34 7.16
CA ALA A 213 -25.88 -16.60 8.49
C ALA A 213 -25.77 -15.38 9.44
N ASN A 214 -24.79 -14.50 9.21
CA ASN A 214 -24.55 -13.31 10.03
C ASN A 214 -25.04 -12.01 9.40
N GLY A 215 -25.91 -12.08 8.38
CA GLY A 215 -26.55 -10.91 7.78
C GLY A 215 -25.65 -10.11 6.82
N PHE A 216 -24.63 -10.75 6.25
CA PHE A 216 -23.74 -10.19 5.21
C PHE A 216 -23.96 -10.86 3.84
N LYS A 217 -25.19 -11.29 3.57
CA LYS A 217 -25.56 -11.95 2.29
C LYS A 217 -25.28 -11.08 1.05
N SER A 218 -25.28 -9.76 1.20
CA SER A 218 -25.01 -8.80 0.12
C SER A 218 -23.52 -8.52 -0.10
N THR A 219 -22.66 -8.87 0.86
CA THR A 219 -21.21 -8.73 0.72
C THR A 219 -20.72 -9.81 -0.23
N LYS A 220 -20.16 -9.40 -1.36
CA LYS A 220 -19.65 -10.30 -2.39
C LYS A 220 -18.34 -10.96 -1.96
N ILE A 221 -18.03 -12.12 -2.52
CA ILE A 221 -16.73 -12.76 -2.38
C ILE A 221 -15.98 -12.62 -3.70
N HIS A 222 -14.80 -12.02 -3.66
CA HIS A 222 -13.81 -12.18 -4.73
C HIS A 222 -12.78 -13.22 -4.33
N ALA A 223 -12.34 -14.01 -5.30
CA ALA A 223 -11.39 -15.09 -5.06
C ALA A 223 -10.50 -15.28 -6.29
N PHE A 224 -9.23 -15.65 -6.16
CA PHE A 224 -8.47 -15.93 -4.92
C PHE A 224 -7.32 -14.96 -4.67
N ASP A 225 -7.29 -13.82 -5.37
CA ASP A 225 -6.32 -12.73 -5.11
C ASP A 225 -4.86 -13.20 -5.21
N ASN A 226 -4.60 -14.14 -6.14
CA ASN A 226 -3.29 -14.73 -6.30
C ASN A 226 -2.44 -13.98 -7.32
N TRP A 227 -1.13 -14.00 -7.06
CA TRP A 227 -0.06 -13.53 -7.93
C TRP A 227 -0.16 -14.17 -9.34
N PRO A 228 0.47 -13.60 -10.39
CA PRO A 228 0.46 -14.13 -11.76
C PRO A 228 1.09 -15.51 -12.04
N ASP A 229 0.79 -16.52 -11.22
CA ASP A 229 1.14 -17.92 -11.48
C ASP A 229 0.15 -18.59 -12.46
N ASP A 230 0.63 -19.60 -13.19
CA ASP A 230 -0.17 -20.32 -14.21
C ASP A 230 -1.45 -20.95 -13.66
N TRP A 231 -1.47 -21.30 -12.37
CA TRP A 231 -2.59 -21.98 -11.72
C TRP A 231 -3.67 -21.03 -11.19
N LYS A 232 -3.43 -19.71 -11.15
CA LYS A 232 -4.26 -18.74 -10.40
C LYS A 232 -5.73 -18.71 -10.82
N PHE A 233 -6.04 -19.09 -12.06
CA PHE A 233 -7.40 -19.13 -12.60
C PHE A 233 -8.00 -20.53 -12.75
N ASN A 234 -7.32 -21.60 -12.33
CA ASN A 234 -7.80 -22.97 -12.52
C ASN A 234 -9.20 -23.19 -11.93
N PHE A 235 -9.50 -22.53 -10.80
CA PHE A 235 -10.78 -22.58 -10.12
C PHE A 235 -11.99 -22.15 -10.97
N VAL A 236 -11.77 -21.31 -11.99
CA VAL A 236 -12.86 -20.81 -12.86
C VAL A 236 -13.45 -21.96 -13.68
N LYS A 237 -12.63 -22.91 -14.13
CA LYS A 237 -13.10 -24.10 -14.84
C LYS A 237 -13.89 -25.02 -13.89
N ASP A 238 -13.44 -25.16 -12.66
CA ASP A 238 -14.05 -26.06 -11.67
C ASP A 238 -15.45 -25.61 -11.26
N MET A 239 -15.76 -24.30 -11.37
CA MET A 239 -17.12 -23.77 -11.17
C MET A 239 -18.18 -24.31 -12.15
N LEU A 240 -17.77 -24.90 -13.28
CA LEU A 240 -18.72 -25.52 -14.21
C LEU A 240 -19.37 -26.75 -13.57
N THR A 241 -18.58 -27.53 -12.83
CA THR A 241 -18.98 -28.81 -12.24
C THR A 241 -19.29 -28.71 -10.74
N ASP A 242 -18.68 -27.76 -10.04
CA ASP A 242 -18.95 -27.49 -8.62
C ASP A 242 -19.88 -26.28 -8.47
N LYS A 243 -21.18 -26.57 -8.34
CA LYS A 243 -22.22 -25.54 -8.16
C LYS A 243 -22.02 -24.75 -6.87
N ASP A 244 -21.62 -25.40 -5.78
CA ASP A 244 -21.48 -24.72 -4.48
C ASP A 244 -20.28 -23.78 -4.48
N LEU A 245 -19.18 -24.17 -5.13
CA LEU A 245 -18.06 -23.28 -5.37
C LEU A 245 -18.48 -22.07 -6.21
N ARG A 246 -19.17 -22.32 -7.33
CA ARG A 246 -19.68 -21.28 -8.22
C ARG A 246 -20.60 -20.29 -7.50
N ASP A 247 -21.45 -20.77 -6.62
CA ASP A 247 -22.40 -19.92 -5.87
C ASP A 247 -21.72 -19.21 -4.69
N SER A 248 -20.59 -19.73 -4.20
CA SER A 248 -19.83 -19.09 -3.12
C SER A 248 -19.02 -17.87 -3.56
N ILE A 249 -18.57 -17.83 -4.82
CA ILE A 249 -17.70 -16.78 -5.37
C ILE A 249 -18.48 -15.89 -6.32
N ASP A 250 -18.52 -14.58 -6.08
CA ASP A 250 -19.24 -13.64 -6.93
C ASP A 250 -18.37 -13.07 -8.04
N ILE A 251 -17.07 -12.93 -7.78
CA ILE A 251 -16.10 -12.21 -8.61
C ILE A 251 -14.86 -13.07 -8.82
N ILE A 252 -14.39 -13.16 -10.07
CA ILE A 252 -13.09 -13.77 -10.41
C ILE A 252 -12.01 -12.71 -10.14
N GLY A 253 -11.32 -12.84 -9.00
CA GLY A 253 -10.28 -11.92 -8.54
C GLY A 253 -8.88 -12.51 -8.68
N ALA A 254 -7.95 -11.74 -9.23
CA ALA A 254 -6.54 -12.10 -9.32
C ALA A 254 -5.68 -10.86 -9.49
N HIS A 255 -4.37 -11.02 -9.28
CA HIS A 255 -3.40 -10.00 -9.67
C HIS A 255 -3.14 -10.11 -11.16
N ILE A 256 -3.32 -9.00 -11.89
CA ILE A 256 -3.14 -8.93 -13.34
C ILE A 256 -2.23 -7.75 -13.66
N ASN A 257 -1.02 -8.02 -14.14
CA ASN A 257 0.03 -7.01 -14.33
C ASN A 257 0.40 -6.88 -15.81
N PRO A 258 -0.36 -6.12 -16.63
CA PRO A 258 0.03 -5.84 -18.00
C PRO A 258 1.35 -5.07 -18.11
N PRO A 259 2.14 -5.28 -19.19
CA PRO A 259 1.94 -6.27 -20.24
C PRO A 259 2.45 -7.67 -19.87
N ALA A 260 2.96 -7.87 -18.65
CA ALA A 260 3.58 -9.12 -18.22
C ALA A 260 2.58 -10.27 -18.01
N SER A 261 1.33 -9.96 -17.66
CA SER A 261 0.27 -10.97 -17.50
C SER A 261 -1.12 -10.43 -17.83
N PHE A 262 -1.94 -11.31 -18.40
CA PHE A 262 -3.33 -11.06 -18.79
C PHE A 262 -4.23 -12.21 -18.35
N THR A 263 -5.54 -11.97 -18.31
CA THR A 263 -6.51 -13.06 -18.13
C THR A 263 -6.60 -13.90 -19.41
N PRO A 264 -6.43 -15.23 -19.35
CA PRO A 264 -6.55 -16.10 -20.52
C PRO A 264 -7.92 -15.99 -21.20
N ALA A 265 -7.96 -16.16 -22.53
CA ALA A 265 -9.21 -16.09 -23.29
C ALA A 265 -10.28 -17.07 -22.78
N SER A 266 -9.89 -18.31 -22.47
CA SER A 266 -10.77 -19.32 -21.88
C SER A 266 -11.39 -18.89 -20.56
N VAL A 267 -10.63 -18.18 -19.71
CA VAL A 267 -11.13 -17.65 -18.44
C VAL A 267 -12.12 -16.51 -18.68
N ARG A 268 -11.87 -15.64 -19.67
CA ARG A 268 -12.81 -14.55 -20.04
C ARG A 268 -14.14 -15.11 -20.56
N GLU A 269 -14.10 -16.12 -21.42
CA GLU A 269 -15.29 -16.81 -21.94
C GLU A 269 -16.08 -17.49 -20.81
N LEU A 270 -15.38 -18.16 -19.89
CA LEU A 270 -16.02 -18.78 -18.72
C LEU A 270 -16.63 -17.73 -17.80
N ALA A 271 -15.93 -16.63 -17.51
CA ALA A 271 -16.46 -15.53 -16.72
C ALA A 271 -17.78 -14.99 -17.31
N GLU A 272 -17.86 -14.85 -18.62
CA GLU A 272 -19.08 -14.43 -19.32
C GLU A 272 -20.21 -15.45 -19.19
N SER A 273 -19.93 -16.74 -19.47
CA SER A 273 -20.94 -17.80 -19.35
C SER A 273 -21.45 -18.02 -17.93
N LEU A 274 -20.60 -17.77 -16.93
CA LEU A 274 -20.92 -17.86 -15.51
C LEU A 274 -21.53 -16.55 -14.96
N ASN A 275 -21.59 -15.49 -15.78
CA ASN A 275 -22.03 -14.16 -15.39
C ASN A 275 -21.28 -13.60 -14.16
N LYS A 276 -19.95 -13.74 -14.15
CA LYS A 276 -19.07 -13.23 -13.10
C LYS A 276 -18.13 -12.15 -13.65
N PRO A 277 -18.02 -10.97 -13.01
CA PRO A 277 -17.02 -9.99 -13.38
C PRO A 277 -15.61 -10.51 -13.08
N ILE A 278 -14.63 -9.96 -13.80
CA ILE A 278 -13.21 -10.15 -13.53
C ILE A 278 -12.71 -8.88 -12.86
N TRP A 279 -12.12 -9.01 -11.68
CA TRP A 279 -11.46 -7.90 -11.00
C TRP A 279 -9.96 -8.16 -10.97
N ASN A 280 -9.20 -7.14 -11.33
CA ASN A 280 -7.80 -7.06 -10.99
C ASN A 280 -7.69 -6.50 -9.58
N THR A 281 -7.57 -7.39 -8.61
CA THR A 281 -7.66 -7.07 -7.18
C THR A 281 -6.35 -6.54 -6.62
N GLU A 282 -5.27 -6.62 -7.39
CA GLU A 282 -4.03 -5.89 -7.13
C GLU A 282 -3.18 -5.80 -8.41
N GLN A 283 -2.85 -4.57 -8.81
CA GLN A 283 -1.95 -4.28 -9.91
C GLN A 283 -0.71 -3.57 -9.39
N HIS A 284 0.43 -3.89 -9.99
CA HIS A 284 1.70 -3.24 -9.68
C HIS A 284 2.25 -2.49 -10.90
N VAL A 285 2.60 -1.22 -10.69
CA VAL A 285 3.26 -0.37 -11.68
C VAL A 285 4.49 0.27 -11.01
N TYR A 286 5.64 -0.39 -11.09
CA TYR A 286 6.87 0.04 -10.42
C TYR A 286 7.70 1.02 -11.26
N LYS A 287 7.09 2.16 -11.64
CA LYS A 287 7.71 3.18 -12.49
C LYS A 287 7.52 4.57 -11.89
N ALA A 288 8.61 5.32 -11.78
CA ALA A 288 8.58 6.69 -11.26
C ALA A 288 8.20 7.71 -12.35
N GLY A 289 7.90 8.93 -11.91
CA GLY A 289 7.75 10.08 -12.79
C GLY A 289 6.59 9.94 -13.80
N TYR A 290 6.74 10.60 -14.96
CA TYR A 290 5.74 10.54 -16.02
C TYR A 290 5.60 9.13 -16.63
N ASP A 291 6.68 8.34 -16.69
CA ASP A 291 6.60 6.94 -17.17
C ASP A 291 5.64 6.11 -16.32
N GLY A 292 5.63 6.32 -15.00
CA GLY A 292 4.64 5.76 -14.09
C GLY A 292 3.22 6.19 -14.41
N LEU A 293 2.99 7.49 -14.64
CA LEU A 293 1.66 8.04 -14.95
C LEU A 293 1.08 7.35 -16.20
N ILE A 294 1.82 7.36 -17.31
CA ILE A 294 1.33 6.82 -18.57
C ILE A 294 1.26 5.28 -18.55
N SER A 295 2.21 4.59 -17.92
CA SER A 295 2.13 3.13 -17.74
C SER A 295 0.95 2.71 -16.88
N MET A 296 0.55 3.52 -15.90
CA MET A 296 -0.61 3.21 -15.08
C MET A 296 -1.92 3.33 -15.87
N VAL A 297 -2.07 4.38 -16.69
CA VAL A 297 -3.24 4.52 -17.59
C VAL A 297 -3.26 3.41 -18.64
N GLN A 298 -2.09 3.05 -19.19
CA GLN A 298 -1.94 1.90 -20.08
C GLN A 298 -2.42 0.62 -19.37
N GLY A 299 -1.94 0.36 -18.15
CA GLY A 299 -2.34 -0.81 -17.36
C GLY A 299 -3.85 -0.87 -17.12
N PHE A 300 -4.50 0.26 -16.85
CA PHE A 300 -5.96 0.32 -16.70
C PHE A 300 -6.69 0.01 -18.02
N ASN A 301 -6.27 0.61 -19.14
CA ASN A 301 -6.85 0.34 -20.45
C ASN A 301 -6.67 -1.13 -20.85
N GLU A 302 -5.44 -1.65 -20.76
CA GLU A 302 -5.10 -3.01 -21.15
C GLU A 302 -5.80 -4.05 -20.28
N ASN A 303 -5.99 -3.79 -18.98
CA ASN A 303 -6.79 -4.67 -18.14
C ASN A 303 -8.22 -4.86 -18.66
N PHE A 304 -8.87 -3.80 -19.12
CA PHE A 304 -10.18 -3.96 -19.74
C PHE A 304 -10.06 -4.60 -21.14
N VAL A 305 -9.23 -4.03 -22.01
CA VAL A 305 -9.13 -4.41 -23.43
C VAL A 305 -8.65 -5.87 -23.62
N ARG A 306 -7.70 -6.31 -22.81
CA ARG A 306 -7.09 -7.66 -22.91
C ARG A 306 -7.66 -8.63 -21.90
N SER A 307 -7.89 -8.21 -20.66
CA SER A 307 -8.31 -9.12 -19.58
C SER A 307 -9.81 -9.09 -19.30
N GLY A 308 -10.56 -8.13 -19.83
CA GLY A 308 -11.99 -7.96 -19.53
C GLY A 308 -12.24 -7.51 -18.08
N ALA A 309 -11.21 -7.02 -17.39
CA ALA A 309 -11.31 -6.62 -15.98
C ALA A 309 -12.12 -5.33 -15.84
N THR A 310 -13.09 -5.34 -14.95
CA THR A 310 -14.03 -4.23 -14.72
C THR A 310 -13.67 -3.40 -13.50
N LYS A 311 -12.81 -3.93 -12.63
CA LYS A 311 -12.17 -3.24 -11.52
C LYS A 311 -10.66 -3.42 -11.59
N VAL A 312 -9.91 -2.35 -11.28
CA VAL A 312 -8.45 -2.41 -11.10
C VAL A 312 -8.06 -1.55 -9.89
N VAL A 313 -7.35 -2.13 -8.93
CA VAL A 313 -6.75 -1.36 -7.82
C VAL A 313 -5.23 -1.54 -7.84
N ASN A 314 -4.47 -0.46 -7.65
CA ASN A 314 -3.02 -0.58 -7.57
C ASN A 314 -2.53 -0.57 -6.12
N TRP A 315 -1.54 -1.40 -5.85
CA TRP A 315 -0.77 -1.32 -4.63
C TRP A 315 0.36 -0.30 -4.79
N TYR A 316 0.36 0.83 -4.09
CA TYR A 316 -0.61 1.30 -3.08
C TYR A 316 -0.84 2.82 -3.19
N GLY A 317 -1.78 3.38 -2.45
CA GLY A 317 -2.23 4.78 -2.66
C GLY A 317 -1.35 5.87 -2.02
N ILE A 318 -1.12 5.76 -0.72
CA ILE A 318 -0.44 6.77 0.10
C ILE A 318 0.75 6.11 0.80
N ALA A 319 1.95 6.69 0.68
CA ALA A 319 3.13 6.26 1.42
C ALA A 319 3.29 7.02 2.73
N GLY A 320 2.50 6.63 3.72
CA GLY A 320 2.63 7.04 5.10
C GLY A 320 3.54 6.10 5.87
N LEU A 321 4.82 5.97 5.49
CA LEU A 321 5.77 5.04 6.09
C LEU A 321 7.20 5.61 6.08
N TYR A 322 8.14 5.02 6.80
CA TYR A 322 9.53 5.48 6.81
C TYR A 322 10.24 5.21 5.48
N THR A 323 11.00 6.16 4.94
CA THR A 323 11.61 6.02 3.60
C THR A 323 12.65 4.90 3.48
N MET A 324 13.13 4.37 4.60
CA MET A 324 14.03 3.21 4.67
C MET A 324 13.29 1.87 4.44
N THR A 325 11.96 1.82 4.58
CA THR A 325 11.20 0.59 4.29
C THR A 325 11.19 0.32 2.79
N PRO A 326 11.11 -0.95 2.36
CA PRO A 326 10.97 -1.30 0.95
C PRO A 326 9.72 -0.64 0.35
N TYR A 327 9.75 -0.36 -0.96
CA TYR A 327 8.65 0.31 -1.67
C TYR A 327 8.23 1.62 -1.00
N SER A 328 9.16 2.55 -0.85
CA SER A 328 9.00 3.77 -0.05
C SER A 328 8.03 4.82 -0.62
N GLY A 329 7.37 4.49 -1.74
CA GLY A 329 6.35 5.32 -2.39
C GLY A 329 6.88 6.18 -3.52
N GLU A 330 8.14 6.01 -3.95
CA GLU A 330 8.67 6.76 -5.10
C GLU A 330 8.07 6.29 -6.43
N LYS A 331 7.80 4.99 -6.56
CA LYS A 331 7.28 4.39 -7.80
C LYS A 331 5.83 3.93 -7.65
N GLU A 332 5.42 3.57 -6.44
CA GLU A 332 4.18 2.86 -6.14
C GLU A 332 3.04 3.83 -5.82
N ALA A 333 3.32 4.83 -4.98
CA ALA A 333 2.30 5.66 -4.38
C ALA A 333 1.88 6.84 -5.24
N ALA A 334 0.62 7.28 -5.10
CA ALA A 334 0.17 8.55 -5.65
C ALA A 334 0.66 9.75 -4.84
N ILE A 335 0.79 9.58 -3.52
CA ILE A 335 1.27 10.61 -2.60
C ILE A 335 2.27 10.01 -1.62
N ARG A 336 3.41 10.68 -1.48
CA ARG A 336 4.40 10.41 -0.45
C ARG A 336 4.10 11.25 0.77
N ALA A 337 3.71 10.60 1.86
CA ALA A 337 3.34 11.20 3.13
C ALA A 337 4.25 10.69 4.25
N ASN A 338 5.57 10.70 4.03
CA ASN A 338 6.53 10.05 4.92
C ASN A 338 6.95 10.88 6.16
N TRP A 339 6.66 12.19 6.20
CA TRP A 339 7.24 13.13 7.19
C TRP A 339 6.21 13.91 8.04
N PRO A 340 5.34 13.24 8.83
CA PRO A 340 4.30 13.90 9.61
C PRO A 340 4.83 14.97 10.59
N TRP A 341 6.03 14.81 11.16
CA TRP A 341 6.68 15.80 12.04
C TRP A 341 7.02 17.13 11.36
N SER A 342 7.15 17.14 10.03
CA SER A 342 7.36 18.34 9.23
C SER A 342 6.09 18.82 8.53
N ALA A 343 5.03 17.99 8.52
CA ALA A 343 3.84 18.14 7.72
C ALA A 343 4.06 18.15 6.19
N HIS A 344 5.28 17.86 5.71
CA HIS A 344 5.58 17.79 4.29
C HIS A 344 4.97 16.54 3.64
N TYR A 345 4.35 16.69 2.47
CA TYR A 345 3.99 15.57 1.60
C TYR A 345 4.35 15.90 0.15
N GLN A 346 4.55 14.88 -0.70
CA GLN A 346 4.93 15.06 -2.09
C GLN A 346 3.95 14.32 -3.01
N LEU A 347 3.54 14.97 -4.10
CA LEU A 347 2.70 14.35 -5.12
C LEU A 347 3.57 13.67 -6.17
N ASN A 348 3.28 12.41 -6.46
CA ASN A 348 3.86 11.73 -7.62
C ASN A 348 3.00 11.99 -8.86
N PRO A 349 3.58 12.01 -10.08
CA PRO A 349 2.81 12.18 -11.30
C PRO A 349 1.68 11.16 -11.48
N VAL A 350 1.82 9.94 -10.95
CA VAL A 350 0.77 8.91 -11.02
C VAL A 350 -0.56 9.34 -10.40
N LEU A 351 -0.59 10.29 -9.44
CA LEU A 351 -1.84 10.91 -8.97
C LEU A 351 -2.72 11.41 -10.13
N TRP A 352 -2.08 12.01 -11.14
CA TRP A 352 -2.75 12.55 -12.31
C TRP A 352 -3.15 11.48 -13.33
N GLY A 353 -2.48 10.33 -13.32
CA GLY A 353 -2.92 9.15 -14.08
C GLY A 353 -4.23 8.59 -13.52
N TYR A 354 -4.39 8.58 -12.19
CA TYR A 354 -5.67 8.23 -11.56
C TYR A 354 -6.76 9.22 -11.94
N ALA A 355 -6.46 10.52 -11.95
CA ALA A 355 -7.42 11.57 -12.27
C ALA A 355 -8.05 11.40 -13.67
N HIS A 356 -7.31 10.84 -14.65
CA HIS A 356 -7.81 10.52 -15.99
C HIS A 356 -8.93 9.48 -16.01
N TYR A 357 -9.05 8.66 -14.97
CA TYR A 357 -10.19 7.75 -14.74
C TYR A 357 -11.14 8.29 -13.67
N GLY A 358 -10.63 8.63 -12.50
CA GLY A 358 -11.42 8.98 -11.31
C GLY A 358 -12.26 10.24 -11.46
N GLN A 359 -11.91 11.15 -12.39
CA GLN A 359 -12.73 12.32 -12.69
C GLN A 359 -13.61 12.17 -13.95
N PHE A 360 -13.46 11.08 -14.71
CA PHE A 360 -14.11 10.87 -16.00
C PHE A 360 -15.07 9.68 -16.00
N THR A 361 -15.12 8.91 -14.92
CA THR A 361 -15.94 7.70 -14.79
C THR A 361 -16.56 7.64 -13.40
N GLU A 362 -17.67 6.92 -13.27
CA GLU A 362 -18.24 6.57 -11.95
C GLU A 362 -18.62 5.08 -11.95
N ILE A 363 -18.56 4.44 -10.78
CA ILE A 363 -19.06 3.07 -10.62
C ILE A 363 -20.51 2.96 -11.12
N GLY A 364 -20.78 1.91 -11.89
CA GLY A 364 -22.08 1.70 -12.52
C GLY A 364 -22.21 2.26 -13.94
N TRP A 365 -21.20 2.99 -14.43
CA TRP A 365 -21.04 3.22 -15.87
C TRP A 365 -20.80 1.90 -16.60
N THR A 366 -20.89 1.93 -17.92
CA THR A 366 -20.72 0.75 -18.78
C THR A 366 -19.59 1.00 -19.77
N TYR A 367 -18.60 0.12 -19.82
CA TYR A 367 -17.67 0.06 -20.93
C TYR A 367 -18.43 -0.27 -22.21
N LEU A 368 -18.37 0.62 -23.19
CA LEU A 368 -19.16 0.48 -24.41
C LEU A 368 -18.64 -0.67 -25.27
N LYS A 369 -19.52 -1.61 -25.63
CA LYS A 369 -19.18 -2.70 -26.54
C LYS A 369 -18.69 -2.14 -27.88
N GLY A 370 -17.50 -2.54 -28.31
CA GLY A 370 -16.86 -2.02 -29.52
C GLY A 370 -16.22 -0.63 -29.38
N GLY A 371 -16.33 0.02 -28.21
CA GLY A 371 -15.78 1.36 -27.95
C GLY A 371 -14.43 1.37 -27.25
N SER A 372 -13.70 0.25 -27.23
CA SER A 372 -12.39 0.14 -26.57
C SER A 372 -11.47 -0.76 -27.39
N GLY A 373 -10.18 -0.44 -27.47
CA GLY A 373 -9.22 -1.22 -28.25
C GLY A 373 -7.88 -0.51 -28.49
N ASP A 374 -7.21 -0.93 -29.55
CA ASP A 374 -5.90 -0.42 -29.96
C ASP A 374 -5.97 0.84 -30.82
N LEU A 375 -4.97 1.70 -30.66
CA LEU A 375 -4.68 2.80 -31.56
C LEU A 375 -3.69 2.34 -32.64
N THR A 376 -3.96 2.71 -33.89
CA THR A 376 -3.26 2.16 -35.08
C THR A 376 -1.76 2.44 -35.08
N ALA A 377 -1.35 3.59 -34.53
CA ALA A 377 0.07 3.96 -34.45
C ALA A 377 0.69 3.76 -33.05
N GLY A 378 0.02 3.02 -32.16
CA GLY A 378 0.49 2.70 -30.81
C GLY A 378 -0.35 3.33 -29.69
N GLY A 379 -0.54 2.59 -28.60
CA GLY A 379 -1.39 2.96 -27.47
C GLY A 379 -2.79 2.33 -27.52
N THR A 380 -3.60 2.65 -26.53
CA THR A 380 -4.93 2.06 -26.30
C THR A 380 -5.97 3.11 -25.94
N TYR A 381 -7.25 2.77 -26.11
CA TYR A 381 -8.36 3.59 -25.67
C TYR A 381 -9.49 2.76 -25.05
N VAL A 382 -10.22 3.37 -24.12
CA VAL A 382 -11.49 2.84 -23.59
C VAL A 382 -12.58 3.91 -23.64
N THR A 383 -13.81 3.49 -23.90
CA THR A 383 -14.99 4.36 -23.84
C THR A 383 -15.98 3.83 -22.81
N LEU A 384 -16.39 4.70 -21.90
CA LEU A 384 -17.40 4.41 -20.89
C LEU A 384 -18.59 5.33 -21.05
N LYS A 385 -19.79 4.78 -20.86
CA LYS A 385 -21.07 5.49 -20.91
C LYS A 385 -21.71 5.48 -19.52
N SER A 386 -22.23 6.62 -19.10
CA SER A 386 -23.08 6.74 -17.92
C SER A 386 -24.39 5.95 -18.07
N PRO A 387 -25.14 5.71 -16.98
CA PRO A 387 -26.50 5.17 -17.07
C PRO A 387 -27.46 6.01 -17.94
N ALA A 388 -27.14 7.29 -18.15
CA ALA A 388 -27.86 8.19 -19.04
C ALA A 388 -27.22 8.20 -20.45
N SER A 389 -26.87 9.37 -20.97
CA SER A 389 -26.26 9.56 -22.30
C SER A 389 -24.85 10.13 -22.28
N ASP A 390 -24.37 10.62 -21.14
CA ASP A 390 -22.99 11.10 -21.01
C ASP A 390 -22.01 9.94 -21.18
N TYR A 391 -20.82 10.25 -21.71
CA TYR A 391 -19.75 9.31 -21.95
C TYR A 391 -18.39 9.97 -21.82
N SER A 392 -17.37 9.13 -21.64
CA SER A 392 -15.98 9.51 -21.59
C SER A 392 -15.12 8.55 -22.40
N ILE A 393 -14.07 9.07 -23.03
CA ILE A 393 -13.06 8.31 -23.76
C ILE A 393 -11.72 8.59 -23.10
N ILE A 394 -10.99 7.54 -22.70
CA ILE A 394 -9.67 7.64 -22.05
C ILE A 394 -8.67 6.94 -22.96
N LEU A 395 -7.60 7.65 -23.31
CA LEU A 395 -6.58 7.20 -24.25
C LEU A 395 -5.19 7.38 -23.68
N GLU A 396 -4.29 6.49 -24.03
CA GLU A 396 -2.85 6.71 -23.89
C GLU A 396 -2.14 6.32 -25.18
N THR A 397 -1.00 6.94 -25.44
CA THR A 397 -0.19 6.77 -26.66
C THR A 397 1.25 6.44 -26.31
N LYS A 398 1.47 5.66 -25.25
CA LYS A 398 2.79 5.37 -24.69
C LYS A 398 3.78 4.85 -25.72
N ASP A 399 3.32 3.98 -26.61
CA ASP A 399 4.15 3.31 -27.60
C ASP A 399 4.11 4.00 -28.98
N ALA A 400 3.39 5.11 -29.11
CA ALA A 400 3.29 5.85 -30.36
C ALA A 400 4.58 6.62 -30.65
N LYS A 401 5.07 6.52 -31.89
CA LYS A 401 6.33 7.16 -32.34
C LYS A 401 6.12 8.47 -33.08
N ALA A 402 4.89 8.75 -33.49
CA ALA A 402 4.52 9.94 -34.24
C ALA A 402 3.06 10.31 -33.91
N PRO A 403 2.63 11.56 -34.17
CA PRO A 403 1.24 11.94 -34.04
C PRO A 403 0.32 11.07 -34.91
N GLN A 404 -0.86 10.73 -34.38
CA GLN A 404 -1.86 9.92 -35.10
C GLN A 404 -3.25 10.56 -35.00
N GLN A 405 -4.06 10.42 -36.04
CA GLN A 405 -5.39 11.00 -36.08
C GLN A 405 -6.46 9.96 -35.77
N VAL A 406 -7.40 10.32 -34.91
CA VAL A 406 -8.53 9.47 -34.54
C VAL A 406 -9.83 10.22 -34.80
N ARG A 407 -10.76 9.54 -35.46
CA ARG A 407 -12.09 10.05 -35.79
C ARG A 407 -13.17 9.20 -35.12
N PHE A 408 -13.87 9.79 -34.16
CA PHE A 408 -14.99 9.19 -33.45
C PHE A 408 -16.31 9.52 -34.14
N GLU A 409 -17.06 8.49 -34.51
CA GLU A 409 -18.45 8.58 -34.98
C GLU A 409 -19.39 8.24 -33.82
N ILE A 410 -20.10 9.23 -33.31
CA ILE A 410 -20.92 9.19 -32.11
C ILE A 410 -22.39 8.95 -32.50
N GLY A 411 -22.96 7.85 -32.04
CA GLY A 411 -24.33 7.43 -32.32
C GLY A 411 -24.99 6.67 -31.16
N GLY A 412 -26.11 6.00 -31.44
CA GLY A 412 -26.80 5.14 -30.47
C GLY A 412 -27.29 5.86 -29.21
N GLY A 413 -27.65 7.15 -29.32
CA GLY A 413 -28.18 7.93 -28.19
C GLY A 413 -27.13 8.46 -27.19
N LEU A 414 -25.84 8.43 -27.55
CA LEU A 414 -24.82 9.18 -26.81
C LEU A 414 -25.07 10.68 -26.89
N SER A 415 -24.67 11.41 -25.84
CA SER A 415 -24.81 12.86 -25.75
C SER A 415 -24.11 13.58 -26.92
N SER A 416 -24.79 14.55 -27.53
CA SER A 416 -24.23 15.42 -28.59
C SER A 416 -23.50 16.66 -28.04
N ASN A 417 -23.36 16.77 -26.72
CA ASN A 417 -22.67 17.88 -26.09
C ASN A 417 -21.19 17.93 -26.48
N LYS A 418 -20.59 19.12 -26.36
CA LYS A 418 -19.14 19.29 -26.51
C LYS A 418 -18.37 18.38 -25.55
N LEU A 419 -17.26 17.83 -26.02
CA LEU A 419 -16.34 17.03 -25.21
C LEU A 419 -15.31 17.94 -24.55
N ALA A 420 -15.28 17.95 -23.22
CA ALA A 420 -14.18 18.50 -22.45
C ALA A 420 -12.95 17.60 -22.61
N VAL A 421 -11.80 18.20 -22.93
CA VAL A 421 -10.55 17.47 -23.21
C VAL A 421 -9.49 17.82 -22.19
N TRP A 422 -8.84 16.80 -21.63
CA TRP A 422 -7.72 16.92 -20.70
C TRP A 422 -6.56 16.09 -21.20
N ARG A 423 -5.34 16.61 -21.04
CA ARG A 423 -4.11 15.98 -21.51
C ARG A 423 -3.05 15.88 -20.42
N SER A 424 -2.31 14.79 -20.40
CA SER A 424 -1.01 14.71 -19.72
C SER A 424 0.09 14.37 -20.74
N ASN A 425 1.25 15.00 -20.59
CA ASN A 425 2.51 14.66 -21.26
C ASN A 425 3.68 14.80 -20.27
N GLU A 426 4.91 14.57 -20.73
CA GLU A 426 6.11 14.60 -19.88
C GLU A 426 6.35 15.95 -19.16
N LYS A 427 5.83 17.06 -19.70
CA LYS A 427 6.03 18.41 -19.14
C LYS A 427 4.85 18.86 -18.29
N GLU A 428 3.64 18.49 -18.71
CA GLU A 428 2.38 19.02 -18.21
C GLU A 428 1.44 17.87 -17.86
N HIS A 429 1.14 17.70 -16.58
CA HIS A 429 0.19 16.68 -16.12
C HIS A 429 -1.21 17.27 -15.95
N PHE A 430 -2.23 16.57 -16.47
CA PHE A 430 -3.65 16.84 -16.25
C PHE A 430 -4.07 18.29 -16.57
N VAL A 431 -3.76 18.76 -17.78
CA VAL A 431 -4.04 20.12 -18.24
C VAL A 431 -5.25 20.15 -19.17
N ARG A 432 -6.15 21.10 -18.91
CA ARG A 432 -7.34 21.36 -19.71
C ARG A 432 -6.98 21.90 -21.10
N GLN A 433 -7.55 21.30 -22.14
CA GLN A 433 -7.44 21.73 -23.53
C GLN A 433 -8.76 22.36 -24.01
N ASP A 434 -8.83 22.80 -25.26
CA ASP A 434 -10.08 23.27 -25.87
C ASP A 434 -11.13 22.15 -25.99
N ASP A 435 -12.41 22.54 -25.98
CA ASP A 435 -13.52 21.61 -26.20
C ASP A 435 -13.57 21.14 -27.65
N LEU A 436 -13.91 19.86 -27.84
CA LEU A 436 -14.24 19.32 -29.16
C LEU A 436 -15.76 19.34 -29.35
N GLU A 437 -16.20 19.95 -30.44
CA GLU A 437 -17.61 20.02 -30.82
C GLU A 437 -17.96 18.92 -31.82
N PRO A 438 -18.88 17.99 -31.50
CA PRO A 438 -19.36 17.01 -32.47
C PRO A 438 -20.10 17.70 -33.63
N VAL A 439 -19.58 17.56 -34.84
CA VAL A 439 -20.25 18.05 -36.07
C VAL A 439 -20.85 16.87 -36.79
N ASN A 440 -22.18 16.84 -36.93
CA ASN A 440 -22.93 15.69 -37.49
C ASN A 440 -22.58 14.35 -36.81
N GLY A 441 -22.42 14.39 -35.48
CA GLY A 441 -22.04 13.20 -34.69
C GLY A 441 -20.59 12.78 -34.87
N VAL A 442 -19.70 13.66 -35.34
CA VAL A 442 -18.30 13.32 -35.60
C VAL A 442 -17.37 14.24 -34.84
N VAL A 443 -16.35 13.67 -34.21
CA VAL A 443 -15.22 14.39 -33.60
C VAL A 443 -13.92 13.79 -34.11
N THR A 444 -12.99 14.64 -34.54
CA THR A 444 -11.63 14.23 -34.94
C THR A 444 -10.60 14.90 -34.03
N LEU A 445 -9.58 14.15 -33.60
CA LEU A 445 -8.50 14.62 -32.76
C LEU A 445 -7.16 14.05 -33.28
N THR A 446 -6.12 14.88 -33.31
CA THR A 446 -4.74 14.41 -33.48
C THR A 446 -4.14 14.18 -32.10
N LEU A 447 -3.70 12.95 -31.85
CA LEU A 447 -3.05 12.54 -30.62
C LEU A 447 -1.54 12.65 -30.78
N ASP A 448 -0.90 13.46 -29.92
CA ASP A 448 0.55 13.47 -29.78
C ASP A 448 1.07 12.12 -29.26
N PRO A 449 2.30 11.69 -29.62
CA PRO A 449 2.93 10.52 -29.03
C PRO A 449 3.24 10.74 -27.54
N HIS A 450 3.35 9.64 -26.78
CA HIS A 450 3.70 9.65 -25.35
C HIS A 450 2.79 10.56 -24.49
N ALA A 451 1.50 10.61 -24.79
CA ALA A 451 0.52 11.43 -24.10
C ALA A 451 -0.70 10.61 -23.63
N VAL A 452 -1.35 11.11 -22.58
CA VAL A 452 -2.65 10.63 -22.09
C VAL A 452 -3.72 11.68 -22.41
N TYR A 453 -4.87 11.24 -22.90
CA TYR A 453 -6.04 12.09 -23.16
C TYR A 453 -7.28 11.54 -22.47
N SER A 454 -8.07 12.42 -21.86
CA SER A 454 -9.44 12.09 -21.44
C SER A 454 -10.41 13.09 -22.05
N LEU A 455 -11.43 12.57 -22.73
CA LEU A 455 -12.52 13.32 -23.35
C LEU A 455 -13.81 12.98 -22.61
N THR A 456 -14.66 13.95 -22.30
CA THR A 456 -15.96 13.67 -21.65
C THR A 456 -17.03 14.69 -21.96
N THR A 457 -18.28 14.25 -22.05
CA THR A 457 -19.45 15.13 -22.15
C THR A 457 -19.86 15.71 -20.80
N THR A 458 -19.37 15.14 -19.69
CA THR A 458 -19.56 15.70 -18.35
C THR A 458 -18.73 16.98 -18.14
N ARG A 459 -18.95 17.68 -17.02
CA ARG A 459 -18.22 18.89 -16.64
C ARG A 459 -17.87 18.88 -15.16
N GLY A 460 -16.90 19.72 -14.79
CA GLY A 460 -16.47 19.94 -13.40
C GLY A 460 -15.18 19.22 -13.01
N GLN A 461 -14.52 18.52 -13.95
CA GLN A 461 -13.15 18.05 -13.77
C GLN A 461 -12.24 19.24 -13.44
N ARG A 462 -11.28 19.02 -12.54
CA ARG A 462 -10.30 20.04 -12.15
C ARG A 462 -8.99 19.40 -11.73
N LYS A 463 -7.89 20.11 -11.96
CA LYS A 463 -6.59 19.82 -11.37
C LYS A 463 -6.54 20.45 -9.96
N GLY A 464 -6.97 19.69 -8.97
CA GLY A 464 -6.93 20.11 -7.57
C GLY A 464 -5.50 20.28 -7.05
N GLY A 465 -5.32 21.16 -6.08
CA GLY A 465 -4.02 21.38 -5.48
C GLY A 465 -4.13 22.23 -4.23
N PHE A 466 -3.07 22.22 -3.45
CA PHE A 466 -2.92 23.06 -2.28
C PHE A 466 -1.56 23.75 -2.36
N ASP A 467 -1.56 25.06 -2.17
CA ASP A 467 -0.33 25.83 -2.07
C ASP A 467 0.31 25.60 -0.70
N LYS A 468 1.62 25.90 -0.59
CA LYS A 468 2.35 25.95 0.69
C LYS A 468 2.45 24.62 1.42
N ILE A 469 2.85 23.57 0.69
CA ILE A 469 3.36 22.35 1.33
C ILE A 469 4.62 22.74 2.14
N PRO A 470 4.69 22.45 3.44
CA PRO A 470 5.85 22.77 4.27
C PRO A 470 7.14 22.09 3.78
N GLU A 471 8.29 22.69 4.00
CA GLU A 471 9.58 22.07 3.70
C GLU A 471 9.85 20.85 4.60
N VAL A 472 10.55 19.85 4.04
CA VAL A 472 10.98 18.66 4.79
C VAL A 472 11.89 19.07 5.95
N LYS A 473 11.72 18.42 7.11
CA LYS A 473 12.61 18.54 8.26
C LYS A 473 13.02 17.15 8.75
N ALA A 474 14.22 17.06 9.28
CA ALA A 474 14.70 15.86 9.98
C ALA A 474 13.78 15.50 11.15
N PHE A 475 13.78 14.23 11.55
CA PHE A 475 13.02 13.78 12.71
C PHE A 475 13.46 14.56 13.97
N PRO A 476 12.57 14.86 14.93
CA PRO A 476 12.94 15.52 16.17
C PRO A 476 14.07 14.81 16.91
N PHE A 477 15.16 15.52 17.19
CA PHE A 477 16.30 14.99 17.94
C PHE A 477 16.83 16.04 18.94
N PRO A 478 16.94 15.73 20.24
CA PRO A 478 16.57 14.46 20.88
C PRO A 478 15.04 14.21 20.93
N TYR A 479 14.66 12.97 21.20
CA TYR A 479 13.26 12.52 21.29
C TYR A 479 13.03 11.75 22.60
N TYR A 480 11.93 12.02 23.30
CA TYR A 480 11.58 11.32 24.54
C TYR A 480 10.08 11.06 24.60
N GLU A 481 9.68 9.80 24.69
CA GLU A 481 8.28 9.37 24.71
C GLU A 481 7.99 8.65 26.04
N THR A 482 7.11 9.26 26.83
CA THR A 482 6.67 8.76 28.14
C THR A 482 5.31 8.06 28.07
N PHE A 483 4.63 8.15 26.93
CA PHE A 483 3.26 7.66 26.69
C PHE A 483 2.14 8.27 27.57
N GLU A 484 2.46 9.00 28.63
CA GLU A 484 1.49 9.65 29.55
C GLU A 484 0.49 10.60 28.87
N GLN A 485 0.85 11.20 27.74
CA GLN A 485 -0.03 12.08 26.97
C GLN A 485 -1.15 11.33 26.23
N TYR A 486 -1.06 10.00 26.13
CA TYR A 486 -2.12 9.15 25.59
C TYR A 486 -3.05 8.65 26.70
N ALA A 487 -3.67 9.60 27.43
CA ALA A 487 -4.59 9.29 28.53
C ALA A 487 -5.72 8.33 28.11
N ASP A 488 -6.20 8.48 26.88
CA ASP A 488 -7.15 7.58 26.20
C ASP A 488 -6.50 6.98 24.93
N PRO A 489 -5.86 5.80 25.03
CA PRO A 489 -5.21 5.12 23.90
C PRO A 489 -6.14 4.87 22.70
N LYS A 490 -7.44 4.72 22.96
CA LYS A 490 -8.46 4.46 21.94
C LYS A 490 -8.48 5.56 20.89
N GLN A 491 -8.28 6.82 21.28
CA GLN A 491 -8.27 7.96 20.37
C GLN A 491 -7.16 7.88 19.33
N TRP A 492 -6.06 7.19 19.66
CA TRP A 492 -4.85 7.11 18.85
C TRP A 492 -4.71 5.78 18.12
N GLY A 493 -5.75 4.93 18.18
CA GLY A 493 -5.67 3.59 17.59
C GLY A 493 -4.76 2.64 18.35
N TYR A 494 -4.46 2.93 19.62
CA TYR A 494 -3.52 2.22 20.48
C TYR A 494 -2.04 2.27 20.03
N LEU A 495 -1.70 2.87 18.89
CA LEU A 495 -0.32 3.03 18.44
C LEU A 495 0.16 4.48 18.69
N PRO A 496 1.27 4.70 19.44
CA PRO A 496 1.78 6.03 19.67
C PRO A 496 2.24 6.70 18.36
N ARG A 497 2.45 8.02 18.41
CA ARG A 497 2.93 8.77 17.23
C ARG A 497 4.29 8.25 16.80
N TYR A 498 4.48 8.13 15.48
CA TYR A 498 5.73 7.82 14.81
C TYR A 498 6.30 6.41 15.03
N PHE A 499 5.72 5.59 15.90
CA PHE A 499 6.08 4.18 15.97
C PHE A 499 5.49 3.44 14.76
N SER A 500 6.27 2.55 14.18
CA SER A 500 5.88 1.71 13.05
C SER A 500 6.27 0.27 13.35
N ASP A 501 5.26 -0.54 13.63
CA ASP A 501 5.44 -1.97 13.89
C ASP A 501 5.83 -2.65 12.57
N ILE A 502 6.95 -3.37 12.57
CA ILE A 502 7.37 -4.15 11.41
C ILE A 502 6.86 -5.58 11.52
N SER A 503 6.91 -6.16 12.72
CA SER A 503 6.29 -7.46 13.03
C SER A 503 5.73 -7.44 14.46
N GLY A 504 4.62 -8.14 14.66
CA GLY A 504 3.85 -8.15 15.91
C GLY A 504 2.96 -6.93 16.08
N ALA A 505 2.43 -6.76 17.29
CA ALA A 505 1.49 -5.69 17.62
C ALA A 505 1.91 -4.98 18.92
N PHE A 506 2.30 -3.70 18.83
CA PHE A 506 2.71 -2.90 19.97
C PHE A 506 1.62 -1.88 20.33
N GLU A 507 1.00 -2.05 21.51
CA GLU A 507 -0.14 -1.24 21.94
C GLU A 507 0.13 -0.45 23.21
N LEU A 508 -0.40 0.78 23.25
CA LEU A 508 -0.54 1.60 24.45
C LEU A 508 -1.50 0.93 25.44
N THR A 509 -1.01 0.65 26.65
CA THR A 509 -1.76 0.01 27.72
C THR A 509 -1.44 0.65 29.07
N ALA A 510 -2.14 0.23 30.12
CA ALA A 510 -1.74 0.58 31.49
C ALA A 510 -0.44 -0.16 31.85
N CYS A 511 0.49 0.53 32.49
CA CYS A 511 1.70 -0.09 33.00
C CYS A 511 1.39 -1.12 34.11
N PRO A 512 2.20 -2.19 34.26
CA PRO A 512 2.17 -3.05 35.43
C PRO A 512 2.20 -2.24 36.74
N GLY A 513 1.27 -2.55 37.66
CA GLY A 513 1.08 -1.77 38.89
C GLY A 513 0.12 -0.56 38.75
N GLY A 514 -0.41 -0.29 37.57
CA GLY A 514 -1.56 0.60 37.33
C GLY A 514 -1.26 2.10 37.33
N LYS A 515 0.01 2.52 37.39
CA LYS A 515 0.41 3.93 37.29
C LYS A 515 1.00 4.20 35.90
N GLY A 516 0.39 5.12 35.16
CA GLY A 516 0.91 5.59 33.87
C GLY A 516 0.53 4.73 32.65
N ARG A 517 1.13 5.08 31.51
CA ARG A 517 0.92 4.41 30.22
C ARG A 517 2.23 3.81 29.71
N CYS A 518 2.14 2.62 29.14
CA CYS A 518 3.27 1.87 28.62
C CYS A 518 2.94 1.31 27.24
N LEU A 519 3.96 1.01 26.45
CA LEU A 519 3.82 0.26 25.21
C LEU A 519 4.01 -1.24 25.49
N ARG A 520 3.14 -2.11 24.99
CA ARG A 520 3.21 -3.56 25.20
C ARG A 520 3.13 -4.32 23.89
N GLN A 521 3.98 -5.33 23.72
CA GLN A 521 3.79 -6.29 22.63
C GLN A 521 2.64 -7.26 22.99
N MET A 522 1.57 -7.30 22.18
CA MET A 522 0.29 -7.94 22.50
C MET A 522 0.15 -9.38 22.00
N THR A 523 0.82 -9.73 20.90
CA THR A 523 0.74 -11.01 20.22
C THR A 523 1.48 -12.09 21.01
N PRO A 524 0.82 -13.15 21.52
CA PRO A 524 1.44 -14.13 22.42
C PRO A 524 2.07 -15.34 21.70
N VAL A 525 1.76 -15.53 20.41
CA VAL A 525 2.19 -16.65 19.58
C VAL A 525 2.55 -16.13 18.18
N PRO A 526 3.41 -16.82 17.41
CA PRO A 526 3.75 -16.35 16.07
C PRO A 526 2.51 -16.20 15.18
N THR A 527 2.52 -15.19 14.31
CA THR A 527 1.40 -14.89 13.44
C THR A 527 1.33 -15.84 12.25
N ILE A 528 0.15 -15.94 11.63
CA ILE A 528 0.01 -16.53 10.31
C ILE A 528 0.47 -15.48 9.29
N SER A 529 1.79 -15.33 9.16
CA SER A 529 2.41 -14.25 8.38
C SER A 529 2.29 -14.45 6.85
N TRP A 530 2.20 -13.33 6.14
CA TRP A 530 2.26 -13.28 4.67
C TRP A 530 3.68 -13.50 4.15
N GLY A 531 4.70 -13.02 4.86
CA GLY A 531 6.11 -13.27 4.53
C GLY A 531 6.87 -14.02 5.62
N PRO A 532 8.15 -14.38 5.39
CA PRO A 532 9.05 -14.85 6.41
C PRO A 532 9.05 -13.87 7.57
N ASP A 533 8.65 -14.37 8.73
CA ASP A 533 8.58 -13.56 9.93
C ASP A 533 9.95 -13.55 10.66
N TRP A 534 10.07 -12.68 11.65
CA TRP A 534 11.20 -12.62 12.56
C TRP A 534 10.69 -12.33 13.99
N GLN A 535 11.57 -11.84 14.85
CA GLN A 535 11.22 -11.29 16.16
C GLN A 535 10.24 -10.11 15.98
N PRO A 536 9.22 -9.92 16.85
CA PRO A 536 8.42 -8.71 16.85
C PRO A 536 9.26 -7.48 17.16
N TYR A 537 9.08 -6.43 16.37
CA TYR A 537 9.77 -5.17 16.59
C TYR A 537 9.04 -3.97 15.98
N THR A 538 9.28 -2.81 16.58
CA THR A 538 8.75 -1.52 16.16
C THR A 538 9.90 -0.51 16.03
N ILE A 539 9.85 0.33 14.99
CA ILE A 539 10.90 1.32 14.68
C ILE A 539 10.41 2.75 14.89
N VAL A 540 11.35 3.65 15.20
CA VAL A 540 11.10 5.09 15.35
C VAL A 540 12.38 5.89 15.09
N GLY A 541 12.25 7.08 14.48
CA GLY A 541 13.33 8.06 14.40
C GLY A 541 13.81 8.38 12.99
N ASP A 542 15.12 8.51 12.81
CA ASP A 542 15.79 8.96 11.59
C ASP A 542 16.93 8.01 11.21
N ASP A 543 17.03 7.62 9.95
CA ASP A 543 18.09 6.72 9.46
C ASP A 543 19.45 7.42 9.29
N ALA A 544 19.51 8.74 9.48
CA ALA A 544 20.74 9.53 9.48
C ALA A 544 21.50 9.54 10.83
N TRP A 545 20.90 9.08 11.92
CA TRP A 545 21.53 9.13 13.26
C TRP A 545 22.76 8.21 13.37
N GLN A 546 23.87 8.74 13.90
CA GLN A 546 25.16 8.04 14.00
C GLN A 546 25.53 7.70 15.45
N ASP A 547 25.88 8.74 16.24
CA ASP A 547 26.29 8.61 17.63
C ASP A 547 25.19 9.13 18.55
N TYR A 548 24.57 8.20 19.28
CA TYR A 548 23.42 8.47 20.13
C TYR A 548 23.24 7.35 21.18
N GLU A 549 22.43 7.63 22.18
CA GLU A 549 21.85 6.63 23.09
C GLU A 549 20.39 6.42 22.71
N VAL A 550 19.96 5.17 22.67
CA VAL A 550 18.56 4.76 22.75
C VAL A 550 18.36 4.02 24.07
N SER A 551 17.35 4.40 24.85
CA SER A 551 17.01 3.74 26.11
C SER A 551 15.51 3.59 26.30
N THR A 552 15.11 2.64 27.13
CA THR A 552 13.73 2.40 27.54
C THR A 552 13.72 1.66 28.88
N ASP A 553 12.70 1.88 29.68
CA ASP A 553 12.40 1.01 30.82
C ASP A 553 11.67 -0.22 30.30
N VAL A 554 12.09 -1.41 30.71
CA VAL A 554 11.52 -2.70 30.31
C VAL A 554 10.96 -3.45 31.50
N TYR A 555 9.79 -4.06 31.31
CA TYR A 555 9.19 -4.99 32.27
C TYR A 555 8.94 -6.33 31.59
N LEU A 556 9.57 -7.38 32.12
CA LEU A 556 9.53 -8.73 31.58
C LEU A 556 8.58 -9.60 32.40
N GLN A 557 7.69 -10.34 31.74
CA GLN A 557 6.95 -11.43 32.37
C GLN A 557 7.84 -12.70 32.42
N PRO A 558 7.45 -13.72 33.18
CA PRO A 558 8.16 -14.99 33.16
C PRO A 558 8.35 -15.55 31.73
N GLY A 559 9.59 -15.85 31.39
CA GLY A 559 10.06 -16.31 30.08
C GLY A 559 10.14 -15.23 29.00
N ASP A 560 9.84 -13.96 29.30
CA ASP A 560 9.97 -12.88 28.31
C ASP A 560 11.42 -12.49 28.07
N THR A 561 11.66 -12.02 26.84
CA THR A 561 12.84 -11.23 26.52
C THR A 561 12.41 -9.95 25.82
N ALA A 562 13.17 -8.87 26.04
CA ALA A 562 13.00 -7.59 25.37
C ALA A 562 14.35 -7.02 24.95
N ALA A 563 14.35 -6.19 23.93
CA ALA A 563 15.55 -5.50 23.47
C ALA A 563 15.28 -4.06 23.07
N VAL A 564 16.33 -3.26 23.20
CA VAL A 564 16.44 -1.95 22.54
C VAL A 564 17.33 -2.09 21.31
N MET A 565 16.90 -1.50 20.20
CA MET A 565 17.57 -1.57 18.91
C MET A 565 18.11 -0.20 18.50
N GLY A 566 19.26 -0.19 17.82
CA GLY A 566 19.84 1.03 17.28
C GLY A 566 20.69 0.79 16.04
N ARG A 567 20.95 1.89 15.32
CA ARG A 567 21.46 1.94 13.95
C ARG A 567 20.72 0.98 13.02
N VAL A 568 19.40 0.89 13.19
CA VAL A 568 18.52 0.11 12.30
C VAL A 568 18.48 0.82 10.95
N ASN A 569 19.00 0.18 9.90
CA ASN A 569 19.14 0.80 8.58
C ASN A 569 18.52 -0.01 7.43
N HIS A 570 17.82 -1.10 7.77
CA HIS A 570 17.09 -1.95 6.86
C HIS A 570 16.04 -2.73 7.66
N VAL A 571 14.87 -3.00 7.08
CA VAL A 571 13.79 -3.78 7.72
C VAL A 571 13.37 -5.01 6.92
N GLY A 572 13.99 -5.26 5.76
CA GLY A 572 13.60 -6.32 4.85
C GLY A 572 13.44 -5.81 3.42
N THR A 573 13.12 -6.73 2.50
CA THR A 573 12.94 -6.41 1.06
C THR A 573 11.48 -6.46 0.63
N GLY A 574 10.55 -6.41 1.59
CA GLY A 574 9.11 -6.52 1.39
C GLY A 574 8.63 -7.95 1.63
N PHE A 575 9.28 -8.92 1.00
CA PHE A 575 9.07 -10.32 1.32
C PHE A 575 10.04 -10.81 2.39
N GLY A 576 9.66 -10.57 3.65
CA GLY A 576 10.43 -10.90 4.84
C GLY A 576 10.96 -9.67 5.57
N VAL A 577 11.18 -9.80 6.88
CA VAL A 577 11.27 -8.65 7.80
C VAL A 577 12.55 -8.57 8.65
N ILE A 578 13.58 -9.32 8.32
CA ILE A 578 14.80 -9.37 9.14
C ILE A 578 15.59 -8.06 8.97
N PRO A 579 15.79 -7.27 10.04
CA PRO A 579 16.43 -5.97 9.94
C PRO A 579 17.96 -6.06 9.84
N LYS A 580 18.60 -4.92 9.59
CA LYS A 580 20.04 -4.73 9.79
C LYS A 580 20.26 -3.64 10.84
N GLY A 581 21.16 -3.88 11.80
CA GLY A 581 21.44 -2.96 12.91
C GLY A 581 22.06 -3.67 14.12
N TYR A 582 21.90 -3.08 15.31
CA TYR A 582 22.33 -3.66 16.58
C TYR A 582 21.19 -3.70 17.58
N PHE A 583 21.25 -4.64 18.52
CA PHE A 583 20.35 -4.67 19.67
C PHE A 583 21.03 -5.17 20.93
N ALA A 584 20.56 -4.67 22.08
CA ALA A 584 20.85 -5.24 23.39
C ALA A 584 19.58 -5.92 23.91
N GLN A 585 19.61 -7.23 24.13
CA GLN A 585 18.47 -8.03 24.58
C GLN A 585 18.70 -8.53 26.01
N LEU A 586 17.69 -8.33 26.87
CA LEU A 586 17.64 -8.82 28.24
C LEU A 586 16.51 -9.85 28.36
N ASP A 587 16.79 -10.99 29.00
CA ASP A 587 15.77 -11.96 29.43
C ASP A 587 15.42 -11.83 30.91
N ASP A 588 14.33 -12.48 31.31
CA ASP A 588 13.81 -12.46 32.68
C ASP A 588 14.71 -13.20 33.70
N SER A 589 15.72 -13.94 33.24
CA SER A 589 16.73 -14.59 34.07
C SER A 589 17.97 -13.70 34.33
N GLY A 590 18.12 -12.62 33.56
CA GLY A 590 19.26 -11.71 33.61
C GLY A 590 20.33 -11.97 32.54
N GLN A 591 20.08 -12.81 31.54
CA GLN A 591 21.00 -12.91 30.40
C GLN A 591 20.90 -11.64 29.56
N LEU A 592 22.03 -10.96 29.38
CA LEU A 592 22.15 -9.80 28.51
C LEU A 592 23.00 -10.17 27.30
N ARG A 593 22.48 -9.94 26.09
CA ARG A 593 23.18 -10.15 24.81
C ARG A 593 23.30 -8.85 24.04
N LEU A 594 24.50 -8.53 23.56
CA LEU A 594 24.74 -7.49 22.57
C LEU A 594 24.96 -8.15 21.21
N VAL A 595 24.14 -7.82 20.22
CA VAL A 595 24.08 -8.51 18.93
C VAL A 595 24.14 -7.51 17.78
N VAL A 596 24.88 -7.87 16.73
CA VAL A 596 24.71 -7.27 15.40
C VAL A 596 23.84 -8.19 14.55
N ILE A 597 22.80 -7.62 13.94
CA ILE A 597 21.93 -8.35 13.01
C ILE A 597 22.20 -7.90 11.58
N ARG A 598 22.44 -8.87 10.70
CA ARG A 598 22.97 -8.65 9.34
C ARG A 598 21.97 -9.00 8.25
N GLY A 599 20.67 -8.90 8.57
CA GLY A 599 19.59 -9.38 7.71
C GLY A 599 19.50 -10.91 7.70
N LYS A 600 18.88 -11.45 6.64
CA LYS A 600 18.70 -12.90 6.45
C LYS A 600 20.02 -13.67 6.44
N ALA A 601 19.97 -14.96 6.78
CA ALA A 601 21.14 -15.83 6.89
C ALA A 601 21.94 -15.94 5.58
N ASP A 602 21.24 -16.07 4.45
CA ASP A 602 21.81 -16.00 3.11
C ASP A 602 21.31 -14.73 2.39
N PRO A 603 22.11 -13.64 2.37
CA PRO A 603 21.74 -12.39 1.70
C PRO A 603 21.45 -12.53 0.20
N LYS A 604 22.00 -13.56 -0.47
CA LYS A 604 21.84 -13.77 -1.91
C LYS A 604 20.63 -14.63 -2.27
N LYS A 605 20.03 -15.33 -1.29
CA LYS A 605 18.85 -16.17 -1.53
C LYS A 605 17.75 -15.33 -2.19
N LEU A 606 17.41 -15.65 -3.42
CA LEU A 606 16.32 -14.99 -4.14
C LEU A 606 15.00 -15.47 -3.55
N GLU A 607 14.22 -14.54 -3.04
CA GLU A 607 12.92 -14.79 -2.44
C GLU A 607 11.97 -13.70 -2.87
N GLY A 608 10.69 -14.05 -2.91
CA GLY A 608 9.67 -13.10 -3.35
C GLY A 608 9.50 -13.04 -4.86
N ASP A 609 8.79 -12.02 -5.32
CA ASP A 609 8.52 -11.75 -6.73
C ASP A 609 9.75 -11.24 -7.51
N ALA A 610 9.59 -10.95 -8.80
CA ALA A 610 10.67 -10.49 -9.65
C ALA A 610 11.29 -9.15 -9.19
N GLU A 611 10.52 -8.26 -8.58
CA GLU A 611 10.97 -6.95 -8.09
C GLU A 611 11.76 -7.11 -6.79
N GLN A 612 11.27 -7.95 -5.88
CA GLN A 612 11.98 -8.29 -4.64
C GLN A 612 13.30 -8.99 -4.96
N GLN A 613 13.29 -9.90 -5.93
CA GLN A 613 14.52 -10.52 -6.43
C GLN A 613 15.43 -9.53 -7.13
N ALA A 614 14.91 -8.54 -7.85
CA ALA A 614 15.70 -7.47 -8.45
C ALA A 614 16.36 -6.58 -7.37
N LEU A 615 15.64 -6.25 -6.29
CA LEU A 615 16.19 -5.56 -5.11
C LEU A 615 17.34 -6.37 -4.49
N ILE A 616 17.15 -7.67 -4.28
CA ILE A 616 18.21 -8.55 -3.74
C ILE A 616 19.43 -8.59 -4.67
N LYS A 617 19.22 -8.72 -5.99
CA LYS A 617 20.31 -8.70 -6.99
C LYS A 617 21.04 -7.35 -7.00
N ALA A 618 20.30 -6.25 -6.93
CA ALA A 618 20.87 -4.90 -6.93
C ALA A 618 21.70 -4.60 -5.67
N GLN A 619 21.31 -5.16 -4.53
CA GLN A 619 22.11 -5.07 -3.30
C GLN A 619 23.48 -5.76 -3.44
N ASN A 620 23.56 -6.83 -4.25
CA ASN A 620 24.78 -7.62 -4.48
C ASN A 620 25.57 -7.94 -3.20
N ASP A 621 24.83 -8.24 -2.12
CA ASP A 621 25.40 -8.39 -0.79
C ASP A 621 26.07 -9.77 -0.66
N SER A 622 27.39 -9.78 -0.50
CA SER A 622 28.18 -10.98 -0.21
C SER A 622 28.69 -11.04 1.22
N SER A 623 28.23 -10.14 2.08
CA SER A 623 28.60 -10.14 3.50
C SER A 623 27.95 -11.32 4.23
N PRO A 624 28.50 -11.76 5.37
CA PRO A 624 27.85 -12.79 6.18
C PRO A 624 26.50 -12.29 6.74
N GLY A 625 25.44 -13.05 6.50
CA GLY A 625 24.10 -12.76 7.01
C GLY A 625 23.85 -13.20 8.46
N GLY A 626 22.60 -13.05 8.90
CA GLY A 626 22.12 -13.52 10.21
C GLY A 626 22.66 -12.72 11.40
N GLU A 627 22.42 -13.26 12.59
CA GLU A 627 22.87 -12.66 13.85
C GLU A 627 24.32 -13.04 14.18
N LYS A 628 25.06 -12.10 14.76
CA LYS A 628 26.35 -12.35 15.42
C LYS A 628 26.31 -11.75 16.82
N VAL A 629 26.46 -12.60 17.83
CA VAL A 629 26.62 -12.15 19.22
C VAL A 629 27.98 -11.50 19.36
N LEU A 630 28.00 -10.22 19.75
CA LEU A 630 29.21 -9.45 20.01
C LEU A 630 29.70 -9.64 21.44
N ALA A 631 28.77 -9.70 22.40
CA ALA A 631 29.06 -9.98 23.79
C ALA A 631 27.83 -10.56 24.50
N THR A 632 28.04 -11.30 25.58
CA THR A 632 26.99 -11.84 26.44
C THR A 632 27.45 -11.89 27.89
N THR A 633 26.52 -11.74 28.84
CA THR A 633 26.80 -11.92 30.27
C THR A 633 25.53 -12.33 31.02
N GLN A 634 25.69 -12.84 32.24
CA GLN A 634 24.60 -13.08 33.18
C GLN A 634 24.63 -12.02 34.28
N LEU A 635 23.55 -11.26 34.42
CA LEU A 635 23.36 -10.28 35.48
C LEU A 635 22.71 -10.91 36.71
N ALA A 636 23.22 -10.59 37.88
CA ALA A 636 22.56 -10.90 39.15
C ALA A 636 21.50 -9.84 39.48
N GLY A 637 20.40 -10.25 40.10
CA GLY A 637 19.35 -9.32 40.56
C GLY A 637 18.34 -8.90 39.50
N ILE A 638 18.36 -9.52 38.32
CA ILE A 638 17.27 -9.45 37.34
C ILE A 638 16.28 -10.56 37.65
N ALA A 639 14.99 -10.22 37.66
CA ALA A 639 13.90 -11.18 37.84
C ALA A 639 12.68 -10.73 37.03
N PRO A 640 11.75 -11.64 36.68
CA PRO A 640 10.48 -11.25 36.08
C PRO A 640 9.69 -10.34 37.03
N ALA A 641 8.75 -9.61 36.45
CA ALA A 641 7.87 -8.68 37.14
C ALA A 641 8.58 -7.48 37.80
N GLN A 642 9.72 -7.07 37.25
CA GLN A 642 10.49 -5.90 37.68
C GLN A 642 10.80 -4.99 36.49
N TRP A 643 10.88 -3.69 36.78
CA TRP A 643 11.30 -2.68 35.82
C TRP A 643 12.82 -2.55 35.84
N HIS A 644 13.42 -2.58 34.66
CA HIS A 644 14.85 -2.30 34.46
C HIS A 644 15.03 -1.28 33.35
N LYS A 645 16.00 -0.38 33.48
CA LYS A 645 16.35 0.56 32.41
C LYS A 645 17.37 -0.09 31.49
N LEU A 646 17.01 -0.29 30.23
CA LEU A 646 17.88 -0.87 29.20
C LEU A 646 18.27 0.22 28.18
N ALA A 647 19.56 0.35 27.87
CA ALA A 647 20.03 1.28 26.86
C ALA A 647 21.14 0.71 25.96
N LEU A 648 21.25 1.28 24.77
CA LEU A 648 22.29 1.02 23.80
C LEU A 648 22.91 2.35 23.37
N ARG A 649 24.22 2.49 23.55
CA ARG A 649 25.01 3.69 23.24
C ARG A 649 25.93 3.44 22.06
N PHE A 650 26.01 4.42 21.17
CA PHE A 650 26.89 4.41 20.01
C PHE A 650 27.85 5.59 20.07
N SER A 651 29.15 5.30 20.13
CA SER A 651 30.24 6.29 20.09
C SER A 651 31.26 5.84 19.04
N GLY A 652 31.15 6.34 17.81
CA GLY A 652 31.93 5.85 16.68
C GLY A 652 31.69 4.35 16.44
N SER A 653 32.73 3.53 16.61
CA SER A 653 32.65 2.07 16.48
C SER A 653 32.37 1.34 17.80
N THR A 654 32.35 2.06 18.93
CA THR A 654 32.09 1.46 20.24
C THR A 654 30.60 1.43 20.51
N ILE A 655 30.11 0.24 20.88
CA ILE A 655 28.72 -0.05 21.15
C ILE A 655 28.63 -0.57 22.58
N THR A 656 27.85 0.09 23.42
CA THR A 656 27.75 -0.22 24.84
C THR A 656 26.32 -0.50 25.25
N ALA A 657 26.06 -1.67 25.81
CA ALA A 657 24.80 -2.00 26.45
C ALA A 657 24.84 -1.59 27.93
N VAL A 658 23.81 -0.89 28.37
CA VAL A 658 23.68 -0.34 29.72
C VAL A 658 22.42 -0.92 30.36
N VAL A 659 22.52 -1.38 31.60
CA VAL A 659 21.38 -1.83 32.40
C VAL A 659 21.40 -1.09 33.73
N ASP A 660 20.26 -0.49 34.10
CA ASP A 660 20.07 0.28 35.33
C ASP A 660 21.17 1.35 35.56
N GLY A 661 21.52 2.04 34.47
CA GLY A 661 22.53 3.11 34.43
C GLY A 661 23.98 2.64 34.46
N LYS A 662 24.25 1.34 34.54
CA LYS A 662 25.61 0.77 34.54
C LYS A 662 25.94 0.23 33.16
N ALA A 663 27.11 0.59 32.62
CA ALA A 663 27.63 -0.04 31.42
C ALA A 663 28.00 -1.51 31.73
N VAL A 664 27.36 -2.45 31.04
CA VAL A 664 27.48 -3.89 31.33
C VAL A 664 28.29 -4.61 30.24
N LEU A 665 27.95 -4.38 28.97
CA LEU A 665 28.67 -4.95 27.83
C LEU A 665 29.18 -3.83 26.94
N SER A 666 30.37 -4.03 26.37
CA SER A 666 30.91 -3.15 25.33
C SER A 666 31.56 -3.99 24.24
N ALA A 667 31.35 -3.60 23.00
CA ALA A 667 31.99 -4.21 21.84
C ALA A 667 32.41 -3.12 20.83
N THR A 668 33.35 -3.47 19.95
CA THR A 668 33.73 -2.63 18.82
C THR A 668 33.24 -3.31 17.53
N ASP A 669 32.44 -2.61 16.75
CA ASP A 669 31.95 -3.07 15.45
C ASP A 669 31.71 -1.86 14.53
N THR A 670 32.07 -1.98 13.26
CA THR A 670 31.99 -0.90 12.27
C THR A 670 30.99 -1.17 11.15
N LEU A 671 30.23 -2.27 11.25
CA LEU A 671 29.39 -2.72 10.15
C LEU A 671 28.28 -1.72 9.81
N TYR A 672 27.65 -1.12 10.83
CA TYR A 672 26.62 -0.10 10.64
C TYR A 672 26.99 1.16 11.41
N GLY A 673 27.22 2.26 10.68
CA GLY A 673 27.61 3.56 11.23
C GLY A 673 26.43 4.48 11.56
N LYS A 674 25.24 4.18 11.04
CA LYS A 674 24.03 5.00 11.23
C LYS A 674 22.75 4.18 11.12
N GLY A 675 21.66 4.74 11.65
CA GLY A 675 20.31 4.22 11.48
C GLY A 675 19.36 4.62 12.61
N MET A 676 18.12 4.17 12.51
CA MET A 676 17.01 4.46 13.42
C MET A 676 17.13 3.71 14.75
N ALA A 677 16.23 4.05 15.68
CA ALA A 677 16.00 3.31 16.92
C ALA A 677 14.82 2.33 16.78
N GLY A 678 14.72 1.37 17.70
CA GLY A 678 13.59 0.48 17.78
C GLY A 678 13.50 -0.28 19.10
N LEU A 679 12.40 -1.01 19.26
CA LEU A 679 12.13 -1.90 20.39
C LEU A 679 11.78 -3.28 19.84
N MET A 680 12.18 -4.33 20.53
CA MET A 680 11.95 -5.71 20.09
C MET A 680 11.54 -6.60 21.25
N ALA A 681 10.65 -7.55 20.98
CA ALA A 681 10.33 -8.66 21.88
C ALA A 681 10.90 -9.96 21.30
N GLY A 682 11.28 -10.91 22.16
CA GLY A 682 11.73 -12.22 21.69
C GLY A 682 10.58 -13.16 21.35
N ALA A 683 10.83 -14.08 20.42
CA ALA A 683 9.91 -15.05 19.88
C ALA A 683 10.65 -16.38 19.65
N SER A 684 9.85 -17.43 19.78
CA SER A 684 10.20 -18.83 19.52
C SER A 684 9.10 -19.42 18.64
N GLN A 685 9.26 -20.68 18.23
CA GLN A 685 8.30 -21.33 17.33
C GLN A 685 6.85 -21.32 17.84
N ASN A 686 6.63 -21.37 19.15
CA ASN A 686 5.29 -21.51 19.74
C ASN A 686 4.93 -20.41 20.75
N ARG A 687 5.81 -19.43 20.97
CA ARG A 687 5.61 -18.38 21.98
C ARG A 687 6.29 -17.11 21.55
N VAL A 688 5.60 -15.99 21.75
CA VAL A 688 6.12 -14.64 21.58
C VAL A 688 6.06 -13.94 22.94
N SER A 689 7.14 -13.24 23.29
CA SER A 689 7.25 -12.50 24.54
C SER A 689 6.32 -11.29 24.51
N THR A 690 5.73 -10.94 25.66
CA THR A 690 4.82 -9.78 25.77
C THR A 690 5.31 -8.72 26.77
N PRO A 691 6.55 -8.21 26.60
CA PRO A 691 7.13 -7.23 27.50
C PRO A 691 6.41 -5.88 27.42
N TYR A 692 6.58 -5.08 28.47
CA TYR A 692 6.20 -3.67 28.48
C TYR A 692 7.43 -2.78 28.35
N PHE A 693 7.26 -1.65 27.69
CA PHE A 693 8.25 -0.61 27.46
C PHE A 693 7.70 0.74 27.93
N ASP A 694 8.54 1.53 28.58
CA ASP A 694 8.21 2.90 29.03
C ASP A 694 9.42 3.83 28.87
N ASN A 695 9.21 5.15 28.90
CA ASN A 695 10.28 6.15 28.91
C ASN A 695 11.31 5.99 27.77
N VAL A 696 10.83 5.82 26.53
CA VAL A 696 11.69 5.66 25.35
C VAL A 696 12.41 6.97 25.06
N LEU A 697 13.74 6.96 25.17
CA LEU A 697 14.61 8.11 24.97
C LEU A 697 15.59 7.85 23.83
N ILE A 698 15.69 8.81 22.90
CA ILE A 698 16.76 8.90 21.91
C ILE A 698 17.47 10.23 22.10
N ASN A 699 18.75 10.20 22.47
CA ASN A 699 19.50 11.41 22.81
C ASN A 699 20.97 11.32 22.38
N ARG A 700 21.66 12.46 22.41
CA ARG A 700 23.13 12.48 22.35
C ARG A 700 23.70 11.73 23.55
N LEU A 701 24.90 11.18 23.38
CA LEU A 701 25.68 10.69 24.52
C LEU A 701 25.85 11.84 25.52
N ASP A 702 25.54 11.57 26.79
CA ASP A 702 25.58 12.53 27.90
C ASP A 702 24.66 13.77 27.72
N GLY A 703 23.67 13.68 26.83
CA GLY A 703 22.67 14.71 26.64
C GLY A 703 21.75 14.86 27.86
N THR A 704 21.35 16.10 28.17
CA THR A 704 20.31 16.35 29.18
C THR A 704 18.99 15.74 28.73
N LEU A 705 18.20 15.20 29.68
CA LEU A 705 16.87 14.67 29.40
C LEU A 705 16.00 15.77 28.76
N PRO A 706 15.48 15.59 27.53
CA PRO A 706 14.60 16.57 26.91
C PRO A 706 13.20 16.50 27.54
N LYS A 707 12.35 17.47 27.20
CA LYS A 707 10.93 17.38 27.56
C LYS A 707 10.27 16.22 26.80
N PRO A 708 9.23 15.58 27.37
CA PRO A 708 8.43 14.59 26.65
C PRO A 708 7.89 15.14 25.32
N ALA A 709 7.88 14.28 24.31
CA ALA A 709 7.42 14.58 22.96
C ALA A 709 5.91 14.86 23.01
N THR A 710 5.54 16.02 22.49
CA THR A 710 4.15 16.46 22.39
C THR A 710 3.72 16.49 20.94
N ALA A 711 2.41 16.43 20.71
CA ALA A 711 1.84 16.59 19.38
C ALA A 711 2.24 17.97 18.81
N ILE A 712 2.64 18.02 17.55
CA ILE A 712 2.89 19.30 16.88
C ILE A 712 1.57 20.03 16.62
N ALA A 713 1.64 21.33 16.37
CA ALA A 713 0.45 22.13 16.10
C ALA A 713 -0.39 21.54 14.96
N GLY A 714 -1.70 21.37 15.20
CA GLY A 714 -2.65 20.83 14.23
C GLY A 714 -2.74 19.30 14.21
N GLN A 715 -1.84 18.57 14.88
CA GLN A 715 -1.91 17.12 14.99
C GLN A 715 -3.02 16.70 15.95
N ARG A 716 -3.89 15.78 15.50
CA ARG A 716 -5.10 15.37 16.21
C ARG A 716 -5.21 13.85 16.24
N SER A 717 -5.92 13.32 17.23
CA SER A 717 -6.30 11.91 17.30
C SER A 717 -7.09 11.46 16.05
N VAL A 718 -7.09 10.15 15.80
CA VAL A 718 -7.84 9.54 14.68
C VAL A 718 -9.29 9.26 15.04
N TYR A 719 -9.54 8.86 16.29
CA TYR A 719 -10.89 8.63 16.79
C TYR A 719 -11.32 9.77 17.71
N PRO A 720 -12.62 10.13 17.71
CA PRO A 720 -13.15 11.13 18.62
C PRO A 720 -12.99 10.66 20.07
N SER A 721 -12.84 11.61 20.99
CA SER A 721 -12.98 11.32 22.42
C SER A 721 -14.37 10.76 22.68
N SER A 722 -14.47 9.62 23.36
CA SER A 722 -15.75 9.22 23.95
C SER A 722 -16.24 10.39 24.81
N ALA A 723 -17.46 10.87 24.56
CA ALA A 723 -18.09 11.81 25.49
C ALA A 723 -18.04 11.17 26.88
N GLN A 724 -17.39 11.83 27.84
CA GLN A 724 -17.35 11.40 29.24
C GLN A 724 -18.73 11.47 29.86
#